data_AF-A0A3B4BKV5-F1
#
_entry.id   AF-A0A3B4BKV5-F1
#
_cell.length_a   1.000
_cell.length_b   1.000
_cell.length_c   1.000
_cell.angle_alpha   90.00
_cell.angle_beta   90.00
_cell.angle_gamma   90.00
#
_symmetry.space_group_name_H-M   'P 1'
#
loop_
_entity.id
_entity.type
_entity.pdbx_description
1 polymer ?
#
loop_
_entity_poly.entity_id
_entity_poly.type
_entity_poly.pdbx_seq_one_letter_code
_entity_poly.pdbx_strand_id
1 'polypeptide(L)'
;MLLIFVSHDCVSTAQTPNITYDPCNVANVLDNEWRKPDSLFFTNTPGFDDTLVEWNGWYWLKLQGQSAQIPESDWCASYMLCGGYTPLFLGGSHPFPQDGIVTREIYGSNGYVADRRQCSSQRSNPIQVKACPGNYYVYRLVKPAVSIPKPTYCAVAFNTPSYDPCNNYTSLDQPWRATNSTGTYTCDKDFNWNGWYRLMYNGMNIRMPESCVDENKCGTITPLWLNGSHPQIEDGIVTRLVCGRSGSDCCYYRSAPIRVRACPGNYYVYEFVRPTLFCSAHCTFIAPTAITGTAVTDNITFDPCNTSSVLDNDWRSVYNSYRGQDDTLVEWRGWYRLNLQGKSAQIPEFDWCWSLDACGGYTPLFLGGSHPLPQDGIITQKIYGTYGSVTQSRKCSFYRSNPIQVKACPGNFYVYRLVKPAVSIPMPTYCAVTYNTPSYDPCNNYTALDQPWRATNATGLNICDRYFNWNGWYRLLYYGMSVRMPESCVDESRCGTYTTLWLNGSHPQTGDGIVTRGVCGRSGSDCCYYRFIPIRVKACPGSYYVYEFVRPTICTAAYCAELLLVSKTSQTIICLFSGTPNNLTFDPCNVSRGLDNDWRSYYYVSYLGQDDTLVEWNGWYRLYIQGKSAQIPESDWCWSNMACGGYTPLFLGGTHPQPQDGIVTREVYGTYGSVTESRKCYYYRSNPIQVKACPGNYYVYRLVKPAVSVPILETWRCQNALNFCESLTMILEEISVPLYKLLCSKLNSSGCFNFLYYCPLS
;
A
#
# COMPACT_ATOMS: atom_id res chain seq x y z
N MET A 1 -15.34 90.96 45.44
CA MET A 1 -15.41 91.37 44.04
C MET A 1 -15.62 90.11 43.22
N LEU A 2 -16.88 89.78 42.96
CA LEU A 2 -17.32 88.60 42.21
C LEU A 2 -17.91 89.15 40.91
N LEU A 3 -17.43 88.71 39.75
CA LEU A 3 -18.07 89.02 38.47
C LEU A 3 -18.22 87.74 37.66
N ILE A 4 -19.45 87.24 37.73
CA ILE A 4 -20.08 86.32 36.80
C ILE A 4 -20.58 87.16 35.63
N PHE A 5 -20.38 86.70 34.39
CA PHE A 5 -21.20 87.15 33.27
C PHE A 5 -21.70 85.94 32.49
N VAL A 6 -23.02 85.80 32.45
CA VAL A 6 -23.76 85.03 31.45
C VAL A 6 -24.96 85.89 31.04
N SER A 7 -25.26 85.88 29.73
CA SER A 7 -26.58 85.69 29.12
C SER A 7 -27.20 86.82 28.25
N HIS A 8 -27.87 86.31 27.19
CA HIS A 8 -28.89 86.85 26.25
C HIS A 8 -28.37 87.59 24.98
N ASP A 9 -28.83 87.31 23.74
CA ASP A 9 -29.63 86.22 23.16
C ASP A 9 -29.71 86.32 21.59
N CYS A 10 -29.85 85.16 20.92
CA CYS A 10 -30.64 84.77 19.71
C CYS A 10 -30.63 85.63 18.38
N VAL A 11 -30.64 85.14 17.11
CA VAL A 11 -31.32 84.01 16.40
C VAL A 11 -30.64 83.63 15.05
N SER A 12 -30.56 82.31 14.78
CA SER A 12 -30.48 81.48 13.55
C SER A 12 -29.91 81.93 12.19
N THR A 13 -29.02 81.09 11.64
CA THR A 13 -29.13 80.58 10.24
C THR A 13 -28.87 79.07 10.21
N ALA A 14 -29.56 78.38 9.31
CA ALA A 14 -29.80 76.94 9.28
C ALA A 14 -28.54 76.06 9.18
N GLN A 15 -28.48 75.00 10.00
CA GLN A 15 -27.59 73.85 9.78
C GLN A 15 -28.19 72.93 8.71
N THR A 16 -27.42 72.71 7.63
CA THR A 16 -27.59 71.55 6.75
C THR A 16 -27.00 70.31 7.43
N PRO A 17 -27.69 69.15 7.42
CA PRO A 17 -27.17 67.93 8.01
C PRO A 17 -26.15 67.29 7.06
N ASN A 18 -24.86 67.44 7.36
CA ASN A 18 -23.81 66.73 6.63
C ASN A 18 -23.69 65.31 7.20
N ILE A 19 -24.48 64.38 6.65
CA ILE A 19 -24.42 62.94 6.96
C ILE A 19 -23.04 62.45 6.52
N THR A 20 -22.13 62.24 7.46
CA THR A 20 -20.89 61.50 7.21
C THR A 20 -21.26 60.04 6.95
N TYR A 21 -21.28 59.65 5.67
CA TYR A 21 -21.56 58.28 5.25
C TYR A 21 -20.54 57.31 5.87
N ASP A 22 -21.02 56.35 6.66
CA ASP A 22 -20.19 55.29 7.22
C ASP A 22 -19.61 54.43 6.09
N PRO A 23 -18.27 54.28 5.98
CA PRO A 23 -17.61 53.43 5.00
C PRO A 23 -18.17 52.01 4.88
N CYS A 24 -18.68 51.44 5.98
CA CYS A 24 -19.27 50.10 5.99
C CYS A 24 -20.54 49.99 5.12
N ASN A 25 -21.22 51.10 4.86
CA ASN A 25 -22.47 51.14 4.09
C ASN A 25 -22.28 51.55 2.62
N VAL A 26 -21.12 52.09 2.26
CA VAL A 26 -20.85 52.67 0.94
C VAL A 26 -19.66 52.04 0.21
N ALA A 27 -19.08 50.98 0.76
CA ALA A 27 -17.93 50.32 0.16
C ALA A 27 -18.31 49.56 -1.11
N ASN A 28 -17.52 49.75 -2.18
CA ASN A 28 -17.61 48.98 -3.41
C ASN A 28 -17.12 47.55 -3.17
N VAL A 29 -17.81 46.56 -3.72
CA VAL A 29 -17.36 45.15 -3.62
C VAL A 29 -16.26 44.89 -4.65
N LEU A 30 -15.17 44.27 -4.20
CA LEU A 30 -14.06 43.88 -5.06
C LEU A 30 -13.77 42.39 -4.87
N ASP A 31 -14.25 41.57 -5.81
CA ASP A 31 -14.24 40.11 -5.75
C ASP A 31 -13.34 39.53 -6.86
N ASN A 32 -12.03 39.48 -6.57
CA ASN A 32 -11.02 39.17 -7.56
C ASN A 32 -10.20 37.96 -7.12
N GLU A 33 -10.48 36.79 -7.69
CA GLU A 33 -9.81 35.52 -7.35
C GLU A 33 -8.29 35.56 -7.42
N TRP A 34 -7.74 36.33 -8.35
CA TRP A 34 -6.31 36.48 -8.53
C TRP A 34 -5.61 37.18 -7.35
N ARG A 35 -6.35 37.79 -6.40
CA ARG A 35 -5.79 38.36 -5.16
C ARG A 35 -5.53 37.33 -4.07
N LYS A 36 -5.99 36.08 -4.26
CA LYS A 36 -5.75 34.98 -3.32
C LYS A 36 -4.26 34.62 -3.29
N PRO A 37 -3.64 34.50 -2.10
CA PRO A 37 -2.29 34.00 -1.97
C PRO A 37 -2.15 32.55 -2.45
N ASP A 38 -1.16 32.29 -3.29
CA ASP A 38 -0.71 30.95 -3.66
C ASP A 38 0.68 30.68 -3.05
N SER A 39 0.97 29.41 -2.72
CA SER A 39 2.17 28.95 -2.01
C SER A 39 3.08 28.03 -2.84
N LEU A 40 2.77 27.84 -4.13
CA LEU A 40 3.44 26.87 -4.98
C LEU A 40 4.59 27.49 -5.79
N PHE A 41 5.73 26.78 -5.78
CA PHE A 41 6.74 26.91 -6.81
C PHE A 41 6.09 26.61 -8.17
N PHE A 42 6.28 27.52 -9.13
CA PHE A 42 5.82 27.39 -10.52
C PHE A 42 4.31 27.53 -10.73
N THR A 43 3.79 28.74 -10.58
CA THR A 43 2.59 29.15 -11.33
C THR A 43 2.91 30.37 -12.19
N ASN A 44 2.64 30.25 -13.49
CA ASN A 44 2.61 31.40 -14.41
C ASN A 44 1.40 32.26 -14.03
N THR A 45 1.54 33.10 -13.01
CA THR A 45 0.49 34.07 -12.67
C THR A 45 0.44 35.15 -13.76
N PRO A 46 -0.76 35.47 -14.29
CA PRO A 46 -0.92 36.60 -15.21
C PRO A 46 -0.49 37.86 -14.45
N GLY A 47 0.54 38.58 -14.91
CA GLY A 47 1.17 39.65 -14.13
C GLY A 47 0.30 40.90 -13.96
N PHE A 48 -0.69 40.84 -13.07
CA PHE A 48 -1.57 41.95 -12.66
C PHE A 48 -0.79 43.00 -11.86
N ASP A 49 -1.21 44.25 -11.97
CA ASP A 49 -0.50 45.39 -11.42
C ASP A 49 -1.51 46.45 -10.93
N ASP A 50 -1.64 46.58 -9.60
CA ASP A 50 -2.55 47.53 -8.96
C ASP A 50 -2.11 48.99 -9.15
N THR A 51 -0.92 49.26 -9.71
CA THR A 51 -0.54 50.62 -10.13
C THR A 51 -1.33 51.10 -11.35
N LEU A 52 -1.95 50.18 -12.10
CA LEU A 52 -2.76 50.47 -13.27
C LEU A 52 -4.25 50.66 -12.93
N VAL A 53 -4.65 50.42 -11.68
CA VAL A 53 -6.04 50.55 -11.22
C VAL A 53 -6.28 51.96 -10.69
N GLU A 54 -7.40 52.57 -11.08
CA GLU A 54 -7.88 53.83 -10.50
C GLU A 54 -8.66 53.54 -9.21
N TRP A 55 -8.07 53.91 -8.08
CA TRP A 55 -8.66 53.71 -6.75
C TRP A 55 -9.45 54.96 -6.32
N ASN A 56 -10.76 54.80 -6.09
CA ASN A 56 -11.63 55.85 -5.60
C ASN A 56 -12.69 55.28 -4.64
N GLY A 57 -12.62 55.69 -3.37
CA GLY A 57 -13.58 55.30 -2.33
C GLY A 57 -13.11 54.14 -1.45
N TRP A 58 -14.08 53.47 -0.84
CA TRP A 58 -13.88 52.33 0.06
C TRP A 58 -14.20 51.03 -0.66
N TYR A 59 -13.50 49.96 -0.30
CA TYR A 59 -13.63 48.65 -0.92
C TYR A 59 -13.83 47.56 0.12
N TRP A 60 -14.81 46.69 -0.11
CA TRP A 60 -15.01 45.44 0.60
C TRP A 60 -14.43 44.30 -0.25
N LEU A 61 -13.33 43.71 0.22
CA LEU A 61 -12.66 42.62 -0.47
C LEU A 61 -13.44 41.32 -0.30
N LYS A 62 -13.60 40.59 -1.40
CA LYS A 62 -14.16 39.24 -1.43
C LYS A 62 -13.31 38.29 -2.29
N LEU A 63 -13.43 36.99 -2.03
CA LEU A 63 -13.01 35.93 -2.93
C LEU A 63 -14.14 34.90 -3.01
N GLN A 64 -14.61 34.57 -4.21
CA GLN A 64 -15.77 33.71 -4.46
C GLN A 64 -16.99 34.09 -3.62
N GLY A 65 -17.25 35.39 -3.46
CA GLY A 65 -18.34 35.91 -2.64
C GLY A 65 -18.12 35.87 -1.13
N GLN A 66 -17.04 35.25 -0.63
CA GLN A 66 -16.68 35.23 0.80
C GLN A 66 -15.94 36.49 1.20
N SER A 67 -16.21 37.02 2.40
CA SER A 67 -15.44 38.15 2.96
C SER A 67 -13.95 37.82 3.01
N ALA A 68 -13.12 38.78 2.59
CA ALA A 68 -11.67 38.63 2.59
C ALA A 68 -11.00 39.82 3.28
N GLN A 69 -9.81 39.58 3.82
CA GLN A 69 -8.98 40.59 4.47
C GLN A 69 -7.57 40.62 3.86
N ILE A 70 -6.93 41.78 3.88
CA ILE A 70 -5.52 41.90 3.46
C ILE A 70 -4.64 41.17 4.48
N PRO A 71 -3.82 40.19 4.08
CA PRO A 71 -2.96 39.51 5.03
C PRO A 71 -2.00 40.49 5.73
N GLU A 72 -1.89 40.35 7.05
CA GLU A 72 -0.95 41.15 7.85
C GLU A 72 0.49 40.77 7.48
N SER A 73 1.44 41.71 7.57
CA SER A 73 2.84 41.52 7.20
C SER A 73 3.51 40.38 7.98
N ASP A 74 2.99 40.09 9.18
CA ASP A 74 3.44 38.99 10.02
C ASP A 74 2.95 37.62 9.50
N TRP A 75 1.88 37.59 8.70
CA TRP A 75 1.33 36.37 8.08
C TRP A 75 2.05 35.95 6.81
N CYS A 76 2.98 36.76 6.33
CA CYS A 76 3.74 36.49 5.11
C CYS A 76 4.50 35.16 5.22
N ALA A 77 4.12 34.21 4.35
CA ALA A 77 4.73 32.89 4.20
C ALA A 77 5.80 32.89 3.10
N SER A 78 6.66 31.88 3.06
CA SER A 78 7.63 31.71 1.97
C SER A 78 6.92 31.50 0.63
N TYR A 79 7.42 32.15 -0.43
CA TYR A 79 6.87 32.03 -1.79
C TYR A 79 5.41 32.47 -1.92
N MET A 80 4.94 33.33 -1.01
CA MET A 80 3.60 33.89 -1.07
C MET A 80 3.53 34.87 -2.24
N LEU A 81 2.66 34.57 -3.21
CA LEU A 81 2.37 35.43 -4.35
C LEU A 81 0.86 35.65 -4.44
N CYS A 82 0.43 36.82 -4.93
CA CYS A 82 -0.96 37.08 -5.25
C CYS A 82 -1.04 38.04 -6.45
N GLY A 83 -1.71 37.65 -7.53
CA GLY A 83 -2.03 38.48 -8.70
C GLY A 83 -0.84 38.96 -9.51
N GLY A 84 0.04 39.77 -8.93
CA GLY A 84 1.25 40.33 -9.52
C GLY A 84 2.53 39.67 -9.04
N TYR A 85 3.64 40.41 -9.23
CA TYR A 85 4.99 39.95 -8.87
C TYR A 85 5.34 40.27 -7.41
N THR A 86 4.84 41.41 -6.90
CA THR A 86 5.06 41.82 -5.51
C THR A 86 3.74 41.81 -4.74
N PRO A 87 3.51 40.85 -3.84
CA PRO A 87 2.37 40.86 -2.93
C PRO A 87 2.47 42.02 -1.94
N LEU A 88 1.35 42.66 -1.63
CA LEU A 88 1.23 43.72 -0.62
C LEU A 88 0.46 43.25 0.61
N PHE A 89 1.00 43.57 1.78
CA PHE A 89 0.54 43.15 3.11
C PHE A 89 0.25 44.35 4.01
N LEU A 90 -0.64 44.14 4.98
CA LEU A 90 -1.00 45.14 6.00
C LEU A 90 0.07 45.22 7.09
N GLY A 91 0.64 46.40 7.31
CA GLY A 91 1.61 46.67 8.37
C GLY A 91 0.95 46.77 9.74
N GLY A 92 0.95 45.66 10.48
CA GLY A 92 0.32 45.52 11.80
C GLY A 92 -1.08 44.92 11.75
N SER A 93 -1.70 44.78 12.92
CA SER A 93 -2.97 44.07 13.06
C SER A 93 -4.17 44.84 12.48
N HIS A 94 -5.21 44.13 12.06
CA HIS A 94 -6.49 44.77 11.74
C HIS A 94 -7.07 45.50 12.98
N PRO A 95 -7.82 46.61 12.78
CA PRO A 95 -8.49 47.30 13.88
C PRO A 95 -9.62 46.46 14.49
N PHE A 96 -9.93 46.69 15.75
CA PHE A 96 -11.18 46.28 16.37
C PHE A 96 -12.32 47.22 15.97
N PRO A 97 -13.60 46.81 16.08
CA PRO A 97 -14.74 47.67 15.79
C PRO A 97 -14.73 49.02 16.54
N GLN A 98 -14.18 49.04 17.75
CA GLN A 98 -14.04 50.25 18.58
C GLN A 98 -12.93 51.21 18.14
N ASP A 99 -11.96 50.75 17.34
CA ASP A 99 -10.82 51.56 16.92
C ASP A 99 -11.17 52.56 15.80
N GLY A 100 -12.35 52.41 15.19
CA GLY A 100 -12.81 53.28 14.11
C GLY A 100 -11.98 53.12 12.82
N ILE A 101 -11.65 54.24 12.18
CA ILE A 101 -10.81 54.27 10.96
C ILE A 101 -9.35 54.39 11.38
N VAL A 102 -8.54 53.37 11.09
CA VAL A 102 -7.10 53.37 11.35
C VAL A 102 -6.30 53.48 10.06
N THR A 103 -5.16 54.15 10.11
CA THR A 103 -4.19 54.17 9.00
C THR A 103 -3.16 53.08 9.24
N ARG A 104 -2.90 52.27 8.21
CA ARG A 104 -1.93 51.16 8.27
C ARG A 104 -0.92 51.30 7.15
N GLU A 105 0.32 51.01 7.51
CA GLU A 105 1.41 50.88 6.54
C GLU A 105 1.17 49.72 5.60
N ILE A 106 1.72 49.77 4.40
CA ILE A 106 1.66 48.67 3.44
C ILE A 106 3.05 48.25 3.05
N TYR A 107 3.30 46.95 3.15
CA TYR A 107 4.60 46.35 2.92
C TYR A 107 4.55 45.36 1.76
N GLY A 108 5.59 45.35 0.94
CA GLY A 108 5.78 44.40 -0.15
C GLY A 108 6.97 43.48 0.08
N SER A 109 6.86 42.25 -0.43
CA SER A 109 7.95 41.28 -0.46
C SER A 109 8.31 40.86 -1.89
N ASN A 110 9.56 40.46 -2.11
CA ASN A 110 9.95 39.86 -3.38
C ASN A 110 9.54 38.37 -3.37
N GLY A 111 8.64 37.99 -4.27
CA GLY A 111 7.99 36.67 -4.26
C GLY A 111 8.88 35.44 -4.44
N TYR A 112 10.14 35.62 -4.84
CA TYR A 112 11.11 34.54 -5.07
C TYR A 112 12.13 34.33 -3.93
N VAL A 113 12.02 35.07 -2.83
CA VAL A 113 13.08 35.07 -1.81
C VAL A 113 12.87 33.96 -0.76
N ALA A 114 13.88 33.11 -0.63
CA ALA A 114 13.94 32.04 0.39
C ALA A 114 14.24 32.55 1.81
N ASP A 115 14.74 33.78 1.98
CA ASP A 115 15.02 34.41 3.28
C ASP A 115 13.80 35.18 3.82
N ARG A 116 13.28 34.68 4.94
CA ARG A 116 11.95 34.93 5.52
C ARG A 116 11.89 36.21 6.39
N ARG A 117 12.95 37.01 6.38
CA ARG A 117 13.02 38.32 7.07
C ARG A 117 12.62 39.51 6.18
N GLN A 118 12.19 39.26 4.94
CA GLN A 118 11.99 40.29 3.91
C GLN A 118 10.51 40.57 3.57
N CYS A 119 9.57 40.25 4.46
CA CYS A 119 8.14 40.55 4.26
C CYS A 119 7.80 42.05 4.30
N SER A 120 8.76 42.88 4.72
CA SER A 120 8.74 44.34 4.67
C SER A 120 9.89 44.93 3.85
N SER A 121 10.39 44.17 2.86
CA SER A 121 11.50 44.60 2.00
C SER A 121 11.23 45.91 1.25
N GLN A 122 9.96 46.17 0.93
CA GLN A 122 9.53 47.35 0.22
C GLN A 122 8.35 47.98 0.96
N ARG A 123 8.28 49.31 0.96
CA ARG A 123 7.18 50.07 1.57
C ARG A 123 6.37 50.73 0.46
N SER A 124 5.05 50.53 0.49
CA SER A 124 4.10 51.17 -0.41
C SER A 124 3.38 52.33 0.31
N ASN A 125 2.41 52.94 -0.38
CA ASN A 125 1.58 53.99 0.21
C ASN A 125 0.64 53.39 1.29
N PRO A 126 0.50 54.04 2.46
CA PRO A 126 -0.38 53.55 3.52
C PRO A 126 -1.86 53.66 3.10
N ILE A 127 -2.69 52.81 3.71
CA ILE A 127 -4.14 52.76 3.46
C ILE A 127 -4.93 53.02 4.75
N GLN A 128 -6.23 53.30 4.61
CA GLN A 128 -7.14 53.35 5.75
C GLN A 128 -7.97 52.07 5.83
N VAL A 129 -8.17 51.56 7.05
CA VAL A 129 -8.93 50.33 7.32
C VAL A 129 -9.95 50.60 8.41
N LYS A 130 -11.16 50.06 8.25
CA LYS A 130 -12.21 50.08 9.28
C LYS A 130 -12.79 48.69 9.45
N ALA A 131 -12.96 48.26 10.70
CA ALA A 131 -13.72 47.06 11.04
C ALA A 131 -15.23 47.38 11.06
N CYS A 132 -16.03 46.53 10.44
CA CYS A 132 -17.47 46.72 10.28
C CYS A 132 -18.29 45.69 11.07
N PRO A 133 -19.52 46.05 11.51
CA PRO A 133 -20.44 45.10 12.11
C PRO A 133 -20.70 43.92 11.18
N GLY A 134 -20.55 42.68 11.67
CA GLY A 134 -20.65 41.46 10.85
C GLY A 134 -19.29 40.82 10.50
N ASN A 135 -18.22 41.19 11.23
CA ASN A 135 -16.86 40.63 11.08
C ASN A 135 -16.32 40.73 9.65
N TYR A 136 -16.28 41.93 9.09
CA TYR A 136 -15.54 42.18 7.85
C TYR A 136 -14.84 43.54 7.91
N TYR A 137 -13.93 43.77 6.97
CA TYR A 137 -13.15 44.99 6.89
C TYR A 137 -13.42 45.69 5.57
N VAL A 138 -13.43 47.03 5.64
CA VAL A 138 -13.43 47.90 4.45
C VAL A 138 -12.12 48.66 4.39
N TYR A 139 -11.60 48.80 3.17
CA TYR A 139 -10.29 49.37 2.90
C TYR A 139 -10.41 50.56 1.98
N ARG A 140 -9.81 51.70 2.35
CA ARG A 140 -9.58 52.81 1.42
C ARG A 140 -8.24 52.56 0.73
N LEU A 141 -8.30 51.75 -0.33
CA LEU A 141 -7.13 51.41 -1.13
C LEU A 141 -6.66 52.61 -1.94
N VAL A 142 -5.35 52.70 -2.16
CA VAL A 142 -4.72 53.77 -2.94
C VAL A 142 -3.77 53.15 -3.95
N LYS A 143 -3.37 53.92 -4.96
CA LYS A 143 -2.38 53.48 -5.93
C LYS A 143 -1.06 53.09 -5.22
N PRO A 144 -0.54 51.86 -5.39
CA PRO A 144 0.72 51.46 -4.81
C PRO A 144 1.93 52.27 -5.32
N ALA A 145 3.04 52.22 -4.60
CA ALA A 145 4.28 52.88 -5.03
C ALA A 145 4.78 52.31 -6.36
N VAL A 146 4.92 53.16 -7.38
CA VAL A 146 5.34 52.77 -8.75
C VAL A 146 6.77 52.25 -8.85
N SER A 147 7.57 52.42 -7.80
CA SER A 147 8.91 51.82 -7.68
C SER A 147 8.87 50.32 -7.38
N ILE A 148 7.71 49.79 -6.96
CA ILE A 148 7.52 48.37 -6.70
C ILE A 148 7.18 47.65 -8.01
N PRO A 149 7.85 46.55 -8.36
CA PRO A 149 7.53 45.79 -9.57
C PRO A 149 6.16 45.08 -9.46
N LYS A 150 5.18 45.49 -10.28
CA LYS A 150 3.84 44.88 -10.36
C LYS A 150 3.21 44.53 -8.99
N PRO A 151 2.98 45.53 -8.12
CA PRO A 151 2.41 45.32 -6.80
C PRO A 151 0.94 44.91 -6.87
N THR A 152 0.50 44.07 -5.92
CA THR A 152 -0.91 43.70 -5.79
C THR A 152 -1.32 43.55 -4.32
N TYR A 153 -2.44 44.17 -3.92
CA TYR A 153 -3.07 43.93 -2.61
C TYR A 153 -3.61 42.50 -2.55
N CYS A 154 -3.01 41.68 -1.69
CA CYS A 154 -3.49 40.33 -1.44
C CYS A 154 -4.77 40.33 -0.63
N ALA A 155 -5.54 39.25 -0.72
CA ALA A 155 -6.74 39.03 0.07
C ALA A 155 -6.81 37.57 0.51
N VAL A 156 -7.07 37.31 1.79
CA VAL A 156 -7.34 35.98 2.33
C VAL A 156 -8.81 35.91 2.72
N ALA A 157 -9.56 35.01 2.09
CA ALA A 157 -10.95 34.78 2.43
C ALA A 157 -11.07 34.10 3.79
N PHE A 158 -12.11 34.46 4.52
CA PHE A 158 -12.48 33.83 5.76
C PHE A 158 -14.01 33.74 5.82
N ASN A 159 -14.50 32.64 6.38
CA ASN A 159 -15.94 32.42 6.53
C ASN A 159 -16.32 32.53 8.01
N THR A 160 -17.21 33.46 8.37
CA THR A 160 -17.84 33.45 9.69
C THR A 160 -18.78 32.25 9.78
N PRO A 161 -18.53 31.28 10.68
CA PRO A 161 -19.40 30.12 10.78
C PRO A 161 -20.81 30.55 11.16
N SER A 162 -21.84 29.92 10.56
CA SER A 162 -23.25 30.18 10.89
C SER A 162 -23.67 29.64 12.27
N TYR A 163 -22.75 28.95 12.96
CA TYR A 163 -22.93 28.35 14.27
C TYR A 163 -21.78 28.75 15.19
N ASP A 164 -21.96 28.60 16.50
CA ASP A 164 -20.87 28.83 17.44
C ASP A 164 -19.90 27.64 17.45
N PRO A 165 -18.63 27.79 17.00
CA PRO A 165 -17.64 26.71 17.04
C PRO A 165 -17.32 26.21 18.45
N CYS A 166 -17.67 26.94 19.51
CA CYS A 166 -17.59 26.44 20.88
C CYS A 166 -18.62 25.32 21.17
N ASN A 167 -19.67 25.19 20.35
CA ASN A 167 -20.69 24.15 20.52
C ASN A 167 -20.55 22.99 19.54
N ASN A 168 -19.72 23.13 18.50
CA ASN A 168 -19.54 22.11 17.48
C ASN A 168 -18.07 22.08 17.01
N TYR A 169 -17.32 21.15 17.59
CA TYR A 169 -15.90 20.94 17.32
C TYR A 169 -15.54 19.45 17.41
N THR A 170 -14.42 19.06 16.81
CA THR A 170 -13.81 17.74 16.97
C THR A 170 -12.73 17.78 18.05
N SER A 171 -12.81 16.85 19.00
CA SER A 171 -11.82 16.71 20.08
C SER A 171 -10.55 16.00 19.60
N LEU A 172 -9.39 16.63 19.78
CA LEU A 172 -8.06 16.07 19.49
C LEU A 172 -7.32 15.76 20.78
N ASP A 173 -7.44 14.52 21.24
CA ASP A 173 -6.87 14.05 22.51
C ASP A 173 -5.69 13.09 22.28
N GLN A 174 -4.76 13.48 21.41
CA GLN A 174 -3.64 12.63 21.02
C GLN A 174 -2.36 13.02 21.78
N PRO A 175 -1.86 12.20 22.74
CA PRO A 175 -0.70 12.53 23.57
C PRO A 175 0.61 12.72 22.79
N TRP A 176 0.73 12.14 21.59
CA TRP A 176 1.94 12.30 20.78
C TRP A 176 2.16 13.76 20.34
N ARG A 177 1.10 14.59 20.30
CA ARG A 177 1.18 16.04 19.99
C ARG A 177 1.86 16.86 21.09
N ALA A 178 2.08 16.28 22.26
CA ALA A 178 2.57 16.99 23.41
C ALA A 178 4.02 17.47 23.24
N THR A 179 4.31 18.66 23.77
CA THR A 179 5.65 19.26 23.81
C THR A 179 6.71 18.40 24.51
N ASN A 180 6.32 17.49 25.40
CA ASN A 180 7.22 16.52 26.03
C ASN A 180 7.38 15.20 25.23
N SER A 181 6.52 14.95 24.24
CA SER A 181 6.60 13.78 23.36
C SER A 181 7.73 13.96 22.34
N THR A 182 8.44 12.86 22.06
CA THR A 182 9.53 12.81 21.07
C THR A 182 9.14 11.90 19.91
N GLY A 183 9.65 12.19 18.71
CA GLY A 183 9.37 11.42 17.50
C GLY A 183 9.54 12.27 16.24
N THR A 184 9.73 11.65 15.07
CA THR A 184 10.15 12.36 13.85
C THR A 184 9.27 12.11 12.64
N TYR A 185 8.14 11.41 12.76
CA TYR A 185 7.42 10.99 11.55
C TYR A 185 5.89 11.14 11.61
N THR A 186 5.33 11.77 12.64
CA THR A 186 3.90 12.12 12.63
C THR A 186 3.72 13.49 11.99
N CYS A 187 3.03 13.54 10.85
CA CYS A 187 2.94 14.74 10.03
C CYS A 187 1.47 15.19 9.89
N ASP A 188 1.13 16.42 10.32
CA ASP A 188 -0.24 16.96 10.19
C ASP A 188 -0.65 17.21 8.74
N LYS A 189 0.29 17.20 7.80
CA LYS A 189 0.01 17.22 6.35
C LYS A 189 -0.82 16.01 5.90
N ASP A 190 -0.75 14.90 6.62
CA ASP A 190 -1.48 13.68 6.29
C ASP A 190 -2.90 13.68 6.90
N PHE A 191 -3.22 14.59 7.83
CA PHE A 191 -4.55 14.68 8.45
C PHE A 191 -5.55 15.39 7.52
N ASN A 192 -6.80 14.93 7.55
CA ASN A 192 -7.91 15.58 6.84
C ASN A 192 -8.53 16.69 7.72
N TRP A 193 -8.01 17.90 7.60
CA TRP A 193 -8.48 19.07 8.35
C TRP A 193 -9.77 19.63 7.77
N ASN A 194 -10.85 19.59 8.55
CA ASN A 194 -12.14 20.18 8.23
C ASN A 194 -12.88 20.59 9.51
N GLY A 195 -13.16 21.88 9.65
CA GLY A 195 -13.90 22.44 10.78
C GLY A 195 -13.03 22.84 11.97
N TRP A 196 -13.66 22.89 13.14
CA TRP A 196 -13.05 23.39 14.37
C TRP A 196 -12.62 22.25 15.28
N TYR A 197 -11.47 22.42 15.94
CA TYR A 197 -10.85 21.40 16.77
C TYR A 197 -10.56 21.91 18.16
N ARG A 198 -10.78 21.07 19.16
CA ARG A 198 -10.41 21.33 20.56
C ARG A 198 -9.24 20.43 20.94
N LEU A 199 -8.12 21.03 21.33
CA LEU A 199 -6.97 20.29 21.81
C LEU A 199 -7.22 19.76 23.23
N MET A 200 -6.93 18.47 23.44
CA MET A 200 -7.00 17.81 24.74
C MET A 200 -5.75 16.97 25.01
N TYR A 201 -5.52 16.66 26.28
CA TYR A 201 -4.51 15.68 26.69
C TYR A 201 -5.03 14.82 27.84
N ASN A 202 -5.24 13.54 27.58
CA ASN A 202 -5.88 12.59 28.49
C ASN A 202 -7.21 13.15 29.06
N GLY A 203 -8.06 13.69 28.18
CA GLY A 203 -9.35 14.29 28.53
C GLY A 203 -9.28 15.68 29.18
N MET A 204 -8.08 16.23 29.42
CA MET A 204 -7.91 17.59 29.98
C MET A 204 -7.84 18.65 28.88
N ASN A 205 -8.37 19.84 29.15
CA ASN A 205 -8.27 20.98 28.26
C ASN A 205 -6.82 21.43 28.12
N ILE A 206 -6.35 21.54 26.89
CA ILE A 206 -5.01 22.02 26.61
C ILE A 206 -5.03 22.99 25.43
N ARG A 207 -3.91 23.65 25.19
CA ARG A 207 -3.77 24.66 24.14
C ARG A 207 -2.47 24.48 23.38
N MET A 208 -2.39 25.09 22.21
CA MET A 208 -1.10 25.22 21.53
C MET A 208 -0.11 26.00 22.41
N PRO A 209 1.20 25.68 22.35
CA PRO A 209 2.21 26.52 22.99
C PRO A 209 2.26 27.90 22.34
N GLU A 210 2.36 28.95 23.16
CA GLU A 210 2.60 30.34 22.75
C GLU A 210 4.10 30.67 22.66
N SER A 211 4.95 29.67 22.88
CA SER A 211 6.39 29.78 22.89
C SER A 211 7.04 28.73 22.00
N CYS A 212 8.27 29.03 21.59
CA CYS A 212 9.09 28.20 20.74
C CYS A 212 9.26 26.77 21.28
N VAL A 213 9.07 25.80 20.40
CA VAL A 213 9.27 24.36 20.70
C VAL A 213 10.52 23.86 19.96
N ASP A 214 11.36 23.10 20.66
CA ASP A 214 12.57 22.50 20.08
C ASP A 214 12.24 21.49 18.97
N GLU A 215 13.13 21.36 17.97
CA GLU A 215 12.98 20.37 16.89
C GLU A 215 12.81 18.93 17.43
N ASN A 216 12.09 18.08 16.69
CA ASN A 216 11.82 16.67 17.04
C ASN A 216 10.94 16.43 18.29
N LYS A 217 10.19 17.46 18.72
CA LYS A 217 9.15 17.39 19.75
C LYS A 217 7.75 17.25 19.15
N CYS A 218 6.73 17.02 19.98
CA CYS A 218 5.35 16.84 19.53
C CYS A 218 5.18 15.69 18.51
N GLY A 219 6.07 14.69 18.58
CA GLY A 219 6.06 13.52 17.69
C GLY A 219 6.38 13.81 16.22
N THR A 220 6.91 14.99 15.89
CA THR A 220 7.14 15.45 14.51
C THR A 220 8.54 16.07 14.33
N ILE A 221 8.99 16.29 13.09
CA ILE A 221 10.29 16.93 12.80
C ILE A 221 10.22 18.43 13.11
N THR A 222 9.19 19.11 12.59
CA THR A 222 9.00 20.56 12.72
C THR A 222 7.76 20.86 13.56
N PRO A 223 7.92 21.08 14.89
CA PRO A 223 6.78 21.30 15.76
C PRO A 223 6.24 22.71 15.58
N LEU A 224 4.92 22.81 15.44
CA LEU A 224 4.21 24.05 15.16
C LEU A 224 3.61 24.63 16.45
N TRP A 225 3.89 25.91 16.70
CA TRP A 225 3.48 26.67 17.88
C TRP A 225 2.79 27.98 17.47
N LEU A 226 1.97 28.53 18.36
CA LEU A 226 1.16 29.72 18.09
C LEU A 226 2.00 30.99 18.33
N ASN A 227 2.16 31.83 17.31
CA ASN A 227 2.89 33.09 17.46
C ASN A 227 1.96 34.22 17.89
N GLY A 228 1.99 34.51 19.19
CA GLY A 228 1.13 35.50 19.85
C GLY A 228 0.27 34.87 20.94
N SER A 229 -0.34 35.71 21.76
CA SER A 229 -1.23 35.27 22.84
C SER A 229 -2.55 34.71 22.29
N HIS A 230 -3.11 33.72 22.98
CA HIS A 230 -4.48 33.28 22.72
C HIS A 230 -5.48 34.42 22.97
N PRO A 231 -6.61 34.47 22.23
CA PRO A 231 -7.65 35.49 22.41
C PRO A 231 -8.33 35.40 23.78
N GLN A 232 -8.95 36.50 24.21
CA GLN A 232 -9.99 36.52 25.24
C GLN A 232 -11.36 36.19 24.64
N ILE A 233 -12.36 35.91 25.49
CA ILE A 233 -13.74 35.59 25.04
C ILE A 233 -14.32 36.76 24.22
N GLU A 234 -14.03 38.00 24.62
CA GLU A 234 -14.50 39.22 23.96
C GLU A 234 -13.85 39.48 22.60
N ASP A 235 -12.68 38.92 22.34
CA ASP A 235 -11.97 39.07 21.05
C ASP A 235 -12.64 38.28 19.91
N GLY A 236 -13.53 37.34 20.23
CA GLY A 236 -14.22 36.51 19.25
C GLY A 236 -13.26 35.57 18.49
N ILE A 237 -13.44 35.48 17.17
CA ILE A 237 -12.57 34.67 16.31
C ILE A 237 -11.40 35.54 15.86
N VAL A 238 -10.19 35.18 16.28
CA VAL A 238 -8.96 35.87 15.87
C VAL A 238 -8.12 35.01 14.96
N THR A 239 -7.34 35.65 14.08
CA THR A 239 -6.37 34.97 13.22
C THR A 239 -4.99 35.04 13.89
N ARG A 240 -4.25 33.93 13.92
CA ARG A 240 -2.92 33.84 14.53
C ARG A 240 -1.94 33.13 13.61
N LEU A 241 -0.72 33.66 13.55
CA LEU A 241 0.37 33.02 12.83
C LEU A 241 0.80 31.75 13.57
N VAL A 242 1.19 30.73 12.82
CA VAL A 242 1.76 29.49 13.34
C VAL A 242 3.21 29.38 12.89
N CYS A 243 4.12 29.20 13.84
CA CYS A 243 5.56 29.17 13.64
C CYS A 243 6.13 27.77 13.89
N GLY A 244 7.26 27.47 13.26
CA GLY A 244 8.09 26.29 13.50
C GLY A 244 9.57 26.69 13.54
N ARG A 245 10.33 26.05 14.41
CA ARG A 245 11.75 26.34 14.61
C ARG A 245 12.63 25.71 13.54
N SER A 246 13.72 26.39 13.17
CA SER A 246 14.89 25.75 12.56
C SER A 246 16.18 26.32 13.15
N GLY A 247 17.04 25.46 13.68
CA GLY A 247 18.28 25.89 14.33
C GLY A 247 18.03 26.87 15.48
N SER A 248 18.59 28.08 15.39
CA SER A 248 18.40 29.14 16.41
C SER A 248 17.17 30.02 16.17
N ASP A 249 16.53 29.94 15.00
CA ASP A 249 15.38 30.78 14.66
C ASP A 249 14.06 30.07 14.99
N CYS A 250 13.38 30.56 16.02
CA CYS A 250 12.14 30.01 16.57
C CYS A 250 10.92 30.13 15.66
N CYS A 251 10.94 31.09 14.73
CA CYS A 251 9.91 31.22 13.71
C CYS A 251 10.55 31.19 12.32
N TYR A 252 11.55 30.32 12.16
CA TYR A 252 12.15 30.09 10.85
C TYR A 252 11.08 29.65 9.86
N TYR A 253 10.26 28.65 10.23
CA TYR A 253 9.15 28.18 9.43
C TYR A 253 7.87 28.93 9.80
N ARG A 254 7.21 29.54 8.81
CA ARG A 254 5.90 30.17 8.96
C ARG A 254 4.86 29.34 8.21
N SER A 255 3.90 28.78 8.93
CA SER A 255 2.75 28.08 8.35
C SER A 255 1.66 29.09 8.00
N ALA A 256 0.69 28.68 7.17
CA ALA A 256 -0.52 29.45 6.97
C ALA A 256 -1.19 29.72 8.34
N PRO A 257 -1.70 30.95 8.55
CA PRO A 257 -2.29 31.32 9.83
C PRO A 257 -3.57 30.51 10.09
N ILE A 258 -3.86 30.30 11.37
CA ILE A 258 -5.06 29.57 11.83
C ILE A 258 -6.01 30.55 12.49
N ARG A 259 -7.29 30.16 12.59
CA ARG A 259 -8.27 30.90 13.40
C ARG A 259 -8.43 30.26 14.76
N VAL A 260 -8.52 31.07 15.79
CA VAL A 260 -8.63 30.64 17.18
C VAL A 260 -9.77 31.41 17.84
N ARG A 261 -10.59 30.72 18.64
CA ARG A 261 -11.62 31.34 19.47
C ARG A 261 -11.51 30.83 20.91
N ALA A 262 -11.63 31.77 21.86
CA ALA A 262 -11.79 31.44 23.27
C ALA A 262 -13.25 31.09 23.57
N CYS A 263 -13.46 30.01 24.29
CA CYS A 263 -14.78 29.49 24.61
C CYS A 263 -15.11 29.60 26.11
N PRO A 264 -16.40 29.78 26.47
CA PRO A 264 -16.85 29.63 27.84
C PRO A 264 -16.44 28.26 28.40
N GLY A 265 -15.83 28.21 29.58
CA GLY A 265 -15.29 26.97 30.16
C GLY A 265 -13.78 26.78 30.01
N ASN A 266 -13.04 27.87 29.73
CA ASN A 266 -11.57 27.92 29.73
C ASN A 266 -10.92 26.90 28.78
N TYR A 267 -11.37 26.90 27.52
CA TYR A 267 -10.73 26.17 26.44
C TYR A 267 -10.77 26.97 25.14
N TYR A 268 -9.97 26.52 24.17
CA TYR A 268 -9.87 27.14 22.87
C TYR A 268 -10.27 26.15 21.79
N VAL A 269 -10.88 26.67 20.73
CA VAL A 269 -11.13 25.94 19.49
C VAL A 269 -10.30 26.56 18.37
N TYR A 270 -9.75 25.71 17.52
CA TYR A 270 -8.83 26.06 16.45
C TYR A 270 -9.39 25.57 15.12
N GLU A 271 -9.43 26.44 14.12
CA GLU A 271 -9.62 26.02 12.74
C GLU A 271 -8.23 25.86 12.12
N PHE A 272 -7.71 24.62 12.20
CA PHE A 272 -6.40 24.29 11.66
C PHE A 272 -6.43 24.21 10.14
N VAL A 273 -5.35 24.68 9.53
CA VAL A 273 -5.10 24.54 8.09
C VAL A 273 -4.02 23.50 7.86
N ARG A 274 -4.14 22.75 6.76
CA ARG A 274 -3.17 21.73 6.37
C ARG A 274 -1.77 22.37 6.23
N PRO A 275 -0.76 21.94 7.00
CA PRO A 275 0.59 22.50 6.87
C PRO A 275 1.22 22.15 5.52
N THR A 276 1.92 23.11 4.91
CA THR A 276 2.61 22.91 3.62
C THR A 276 4.01 22.31 3.77
N LEU A 277 4.58 22.39 4.98
CA LEU A 277 5.94 21.95 5.29
C LEU A 277 6.04 20.42 5.42
N PHE A 278 7.22 19.89 5.10
CA PHE A 278 7.51 18.45 5.23
C PHE A 278 7.59 18.06 6.71
N CYS A 279 6.69 17.16 7.11
CA CYS A 279 6.55 16.63 8.46
C CYS A 279 6.57 17.64 9.61
N SER A 280 5.52 18.47 9.64
CA SER A 280 5.20 19.38 10.73
C SER A 280 3.88 19.04 11.41
N ALA A 281 3.71 19.36 12.70
CA ALA A 281 2.47 19.11 13.45
C ALA A 281 2.19 20.19 14.51
N HIS A 282 0.91 20.53 14.70
CA HIS A 282 0.41 21.44 15.72
C HIS A 282 0.57 20.82 17.11
N CYS A 283 1.42 21.46 17.93
CA CYS A 283 1.77 20.99 19.27
C CYS A 283 0.67 21.25 20.30
N THR A 284 0.66 20.44 21.36
CA THR A 284 -0.05 20.72 22.61
C THR A 284 0.94 21.04 23.74
N PHE A 285 0.71 22.15 24.44
CA PHE A 285 1.56 22.61 25.53
C PHE A 285 1.27 21.84 26.81
N ILE A 286 2.25 21.11 27.36
CA ILE A 286 2.09 20.41 28.64
C ILE A 286 3.02 21.04 29.67
N ALA A 287 2.45 21.58 30.75
CA ALA A 287 3.18 21.78 31.99
C ALA A 287 3.25 20.42 32.73
N PRO A 288 4.38 20.06 33.35
CA PRO A 288 4.60 18.71 33.86
C PRO A 288 3.74 18.44 35.10
N THR A 289 2.60 17.76 34.93
CA THR A 289 1.96 16.93 35.97
C THR A 289 1.01 15.87 35.39
N ALA A 290 1.01 14.73 36.09
CA ALA A 290 0.46 13.37 35.84
C ALA A 290 -1.09 13.25 35.84
N ILE A 291 -1.81 12.13 35.55
CA ILE A 291 -1.70 10.78 34.91
C ILE A 291 -3.16 10.20 34.91
N THR A 292 -3.53 9.48 33.83
CA THR A 292 -4.59 8.42 33.57
C THR A 292 -6.03 8.45 34.14
N GLY A 293 -6.99 8.06 33.29
CA GLY A 293 -8.34 7.57 33.65
C GLY A 293 -8.74 6.25 32.96
N THR A 294 -9.50 5.41 33.68
CA THR A 294 -9.95 4.03 33.37
C THR A 294 -11.27 3.95 32.60
N ALA A 295 -11.46 2.86 31.84
CA ALA A 295 -12.64 2.59 30.99
C ALA A 295 -13.71 1.70 31.67
N VAL A 296 -14.97 1.93 31.29
CA VAL A 296 -16.20 1.25 31.75
C VAL A 296 -16.59 0.09 30.80
N THR A 297 -17.17 -0.98 31.35
CA THR A 297 -17.68 -2.15 30.61
C THR A 297 -19.21 -2.22 30.66
N ASP A 298 -19.86 -2.39 29.51
CA ASP A 298 -21.29 -2.75 29.42
C ASP A 298 -21.49 -4.15 28.81
N ASN A 299 -22.41 -4.90 29.44
CA ASN A 299 -22.87 -6.25 29.11
C ASN A 299 -24.16 -6.19 28.28
N ILE A 300 -24.21 -6.86 27.11
CA ILE A 300 -25.47 -7.16 26.42
C ILE A 300 -25.45 -8.59 25.85
N THR A 301 -26.50 -9.34 26.18
CA THR A 301 -26.84 -10.73 25.82
C THR A 301 -27.58 -10.83 24.47
N PHE A 302 -26.93 -10.45 23.37
CA PHE A 302 -27.44 -10.69 22.00
C PHE A 302 -26.35 -11.31 21.12
N ASP A 303 -26.72 -12.20 20.19
CA ASP A 303 -25.76 -12.78 19.24
C ASP A 303 -25.30 -11.73 18.22
N PRO A 304 -24.04 -11.28 18.26
CA PRO A 304 -23.55 -10.20 17.39
C PRO A 304 -23.48 -10.58 15.91
N CYS A 305 -23.62 -11.87 15.57
CA CYS A 305 -23.69 -12.32 14.18
C CYS A 305 -24.94 -11.81 13.45
N ASN A 306 -26.02 -11.48 14.19
CA ASN A 306 -27.30 -11.06 13.63
C ASN A 306 -27.57 -9.55 13.74
N THR A 307 -26.79 -8.82 14.53
CA THR A 307 -27.06 -7.40 14.89
C THR A 307 -25.86 -6.48 14.64
N SER A 308 -24.85 -6.93 13.89
CA SER A 308 -23.67 -6.12 13.57
C SER A 308 -23.94 -5.10 12.46
N SER A 309 -23.28 -3.94 12.56
CA SER A 309 -23.26 -2.91 11.51
C SER A 309 -22.16 -3.20 10.50
N VAL A 310 -22.42 -2.98 9.20
CA VAL A 310 -21.40 -3.19 8.16
C VAL A 310 -20.55 -1.94 7.99
N LEU A 311 -19.23 -2.09 8.05
CA LEU A 311 -18.24 -1.07 7.69
C LEU A 311 -17.63 -1.45 6.35
N ASP A 312 -18.00 -0.73 5.29
CA ASP A 312 -17.44 -0.90 3.95
C ASP A 312 -16.60 0.33 3.60
N ASN A 313 -15.35 0.31 4.05
CA ASN A 313 -14.44 1.44 3.90
C ASN A 313 -13.17 0.99 3.18
N ASP A 314 -13.10 1.24 1.88
CA ASP A 314 -11.94 0.87 1.04
C ASP A 314 -10.59 1.37 1.56
N TRP A 315 -10.60 2.49 2.30
CA TRP A 315 -9.40 3.05 2.91
C TRP A 315 -8.83 2.21 4.06
N ARG A 316 -9.58 1.22 4.59
CA ARG A 316 -9.10 0.24 5.58
C ARG A 316 -8.32 -0.91 4.94
N SER A 317 -8.32 -1.02 3.62
CA SER A 317 -7.58 -2.07 2.90
C SER A 317 -6.08 -1.94 3.12
N VAL A 318 -5.43 -3.04 3.47
CA VAL A 318 -3.95 -3.14 3.55
C VAL A 318 -3.25 -2.94 2.20
N TYR A 319 -3.99 -3.03 1.09
CA TYR A 319 -3.44 -2.84 -0.26
C TYR A 319 -3.47 -1.39 -0.73
N ASN A 320 -4.12 -0.48 0.00
CA ASN A 320 -4.28 0.89 -0.42
C ASN A 320 -3.41 1.84 0.40
N SER A 321 -2.68 2.74 -0.26
CA SER A 321 -1.81 3.72 0.42
C SER A 321 -2.56 4.94 0.98
N TYR A 322 -3.86 4.81 1.31
CA TYR A 322 -4.63 5.93 1.85
C TYR A 322 -4.06 6.35 3.21
N ARG A 323 -3.90 7.67 3.39
CA ARG A 323 -3.47 8.29 4.64
C ARG A 323 -4.44 9.40 5.02
N GLY A 324 -4.68 9.53 6.33
CA GLY A 324 -5.45 10.63 6.93
C GLY A 324 -6.64 10.23 7.78
N GLN A 325 -6.86 8.93 7.97
CA GLN A 325 -7.88 8.39 8.87
C GLN A 325 -7.29 8.11 10.25
N ASP A 326 -8.07 8.36 11.30
CA ASP A 326 -7.69 8.15 12.68
C ASP A 326 -8.89 7.57 13.45
N ASP A 327 -8.84 6.27 13.74
CA ASP A 327 -9.92 5.57 14.44
C ASP A 327 -10.06 6.01 15.91
N THR A 328 -9.15 6.85 16.45
CA THR A 328 -9.35 7.50 17.76
C THR A 328 -10.40 8.61 17.74
N LEU A 329 -10.72 9.12 16.54
CA LEU A 329 -11.76 10.14 16.33
C LEU A 329 -13.15 9.53 16.10
N VAL A 330 -13.21 8.22 15.88
CA VAL A 330 -14.47 7.48 15.64
C VAL A 330 -15.09 7.08 16.97
N GLU A 331 -16.39 7.31 17.11
CA GLU A 331 -17.16 6.82 18.25
C GLU A 331 -17.61 5.37 17.99
N TRP A 332 -16.98 4.42 18.69
CA TRP A 332 -17.27 3.00 18.55
C TRP A 332 -18.38 2.54 19.50
N ARG A 333 -19.50 2.07 18.94
CA ARG A 333 -20.66 1.56 19.68
C ARG A 333 -21.23 0.31 19.00
N GLY A 334 -21.02 -0.85 19.61
CA GLY A 334 -21.61 -2.12 19.17
C GLY A 334 -20.64 -3.03 18.42
N TRP A 335 -21.19 -3.89 17.56
CA TRP A 335 -20.46 -4.89 16.78
C TRP A 335 -20.44 -4.53 15.30
N TYR A 336 -19.32 -4.81 14.64
CA TYR A 336 -19.07 -4.42 13.27
C TYR A 336 -18.65 -5.62 12.42
N ARG A 337 -19.21 -5.71 11.20
CA ARG A 337 -18.75 -6.59 10.12
C ARG A 337 -17.93 -5.76 9.15
N LEU A 338 -16.72 -6.21 8.81
CA LEU A 338 -15.86 -5.50 7.88
C LEU A 338 -16.11 -5.99 6.45
N ASN A 339 -16.31 -5.04 5.56
CA ASN A 339 -16.34 -5.24 4.11
C ASN A 339 -15.32 -4.31 3.43
N LEU A 340 -14.88 -4.71 2.25
CA LEU A 340 -14.12 -3.86 1.32
C LEU A 340 -14.72 -4.08 -0.08
N GLN A 341 -15.20 -3.01 -0.71
CA GLN A 341 -15.87 -3.06 -2.02
C GLN A 341 -17.02 -4.09 -2.05
N GLY A 342 -17.81 -4.14 -0.99
CA GLY A 342 -18.92 -5.09 -0.83
C GLY A 342 -18.50 -6.54 -0.56
N LYS A 343 -17.21 -6.86 -0.52
CA LYS A 343 -16.69 -8.20 -0.22
C LYS A 343 -16.39 -8.34 1.26
N SER A 344 -16.60 -9.54 1.83
CA SER A 344 -16.26 -9.81 3.23
C SER A 344 -14.77 -9.64 3.47
N ALA A 345 -14.43 -8.97 4.56
CA ALA A 345 -13.07 -8.67 4.97
C ALA A 345 -12.85 -9.00 6.46
N GLN A 346 -11.59 -9.15 6.84
CA GLN A 346 -11.17 -9.44 8.21
C GLN A 346 -9.99 -8.56 8.60
N ILE A 347 -9.82 -8.33 9.91
CA ILE A 347 -8.62 -7.66 10.43
C ILE A 347 -7.43 -8.61 10.24
N PRO A 348 -6.30 -8.16 9.66
CA PRO A 348 -5.14 -9.03 9.53
C PRO A 348 -4.63 -9.51 10.89
N GLU A 349 -4.20 -10.78 10.96
CA GLU A 349 -3.55 -11.34 12.15
C GLU A 349 -2.11 -10.83 12.27
N PHE A 350 -1.54 -10.88 13.48
CA PHE A 350 -0.23 -10.32 13.80
C PHE A 350 0.90 -10.92 12.96
N ASP A 351 0.78 -12.21 12.64
CA ASP A 351 1.72 -12.92 11.78
C ASP A 351 1.66 -12.44 10.32
N TRP A 352 0.66 -11.63 9.97
CA TRP A 352 0.48 -11.02 8.64
C TRP A 352 1.06 -9.61 8.58
N CYS A 353 1.83 -9.18 9.57
CA CYS A 353 2.48 -7.87 9.50
C CYS A 353 3.70 -7.92 8.56
N TRP A 354 3.59 -7.26 7.39
CA TRP A 354 4.65 -7.09 6.40
C TRP A 354 5.16 -5.63 6.38
N SER A 355 6.29 -5.39 5.69
CA SER A 355 7.05 -4.14 5.78
C SER A 355 6.45 -2.92 5.05
N LEU A 356 5.22 -3.02 4.50
CA LEU A 356 4.70 -2.02 3.56
C LEU A 356 3.20 -1.67 3.73
N ASP A 357 2.48 -2.20 4.72
CA ASP A 357 1.07 -1.88 4.93
C ASP A 357 0.95 -0.48 5.54
N ALA A 358 0.31 0.41 4.79
CA ALA A 358 -0.42 1.52 5.38
C ALA A 358 -1.89 1.23 5.10
N CYS A 359 -2.75 1.34 6.12
CA CYS A 359 -4.19 1.27 5.95
C CYS A 359 -4.78 2.48 6.66
N GLY A 360 -5.48 3.34 5.93
CA GLY A 360 -6.23 4.52 6.42
C GLY A 360 -5.42 5.61 7.12
N GLY A 361 -4.65 5.26 8.15
CA GLY A 361 -3.88 6.13 9.01
C GLY A 361 -2.38 5.90 8.95
N TYR A 362 -1.68 6.40 9.97
CA TYR A 362 -0.22 6.33 10.08
C TYR A 362 0.23 5.01 10.74
N THR A 363 -0.55 4.52 11.70
CA THR A 363 -0.28 3.26 12.39
C THR A 363 -1.36 2.22 12.05
N PRO A 364 -1.07 1.23 11.20
CA PRO A 364 -2.00 0.12 10.98
C PRO A 364 -2.12 -0.75 12.25
N LEU A 365 -3.34 -1.23 12.53
CA LEU A 365 -3.65 -2.09 13.67
C LEU A 365 -4.07 -3.50 13.22
N PHE A 366 -3.54 -4.49 13.93
CA PHE A 366 -3.66 -5.92 13.64
C PHE A 366 -4.09 -6.73 14.88
N LEU A 367 -4.71 -7.90 14.65
CA LEU A 367 -5.07 -8.85 15.72
C LEU A 367 -3.83 -9.53 16.26
N GLY A 368 -3.66 -9.58 17.58
CA GLY A 368 -2.51 -10.17 18.26
C GLY A 368 -2.40 -11.69 18.24
N GLY A 369 -3.21 -12.37 17.45
CA GLY A 369 -3.23 -13.82 17.27
C GLY A 369 -4.35 -14.22 16.32
N SER A 370 -4.59 -15.52 16.17
CA SER A 370 -5.54 -16.03 15.19
C SER A 370 -6.99 -15.69 15.49
N HIS A 371 -7.80 -15.61 14.42
CA HIS A 371 -9.24 -15.50 14.54
C HIS A 371 -9.83 -16.75 15.23
N PRO A 372 -10.95 -16.60 15.97
CA PRO A 372 -11.64 -17.72 16.59
C PRO A 372 -12.22 -18.68 15.55
N LEU A 373 -12.34 -19.95 15.92
CA LEU A 373 -13.21 -20.91 15.23
C LEU A 373 -14.68 -20.69 15.64
N PRO A 374 -15.67 -21.14 14.84
CA PRO A 374 -17.10 -21.00 15.18
C PRO A 374 -17.47 -21.54 16.58
N GLN A 375 -16.75 -22.55 17.06
CA GLN A 375 -16.93 -23.17 18.37
C GLN A 375 -16.32 -22.38 19.55
N ASP A 376 -15.43 -21.44 19.28
CA ASP A 376 -14.70 -20.69 20.33
C ASP A 376 -15.55 -19.56 20.93
N GLY A 377 -16.70 -19.24 20.31
CA GLY A 377 -17.59 -18.19 20.77
C GLY A 377 -16.99 -16.79 20.65
N ILE A 378 -17.23 -15.93 21.64
CA ILE A 378 -16.65 -14.57 21.71
C ILE A 378 -15.32 -14.65 22.43
N ILE A 379 -14.23 -14.30 21.73
CA ILE A 379 -12.90 -14.20 22.32
C ILE A 379 -12.46 -12.74 22.43
N THR A 380 -11.60 -12.44 23.41
CA THR A 380 -10.93 -11.14 23.51
C THR A 380 -9.56 -11.25 22.88
N GLN A 381 -9.28 -10.41 21.87
CA GLN A 381 -8.02 -10.42 21.16
C GLN A 381 -7.21 -9.15 21.43
N LYS A 382 -5.89 -9.32 21.62
CA LYS A 382 -4.97 -8.18 21.73
C LYS A 382 -4.90 -7.45 20.40
N ILE A 383 -4.61 -6.15 20.41
CA ILE A 383 -4.38 -5.38 19.18
C ILE A 383 -2.99 -4.76 19.23
N TYR A 384 -2.25 -4.92 18.14
CA TYR A 384 -0.90 -4.38 17.97
C TYR A 384 -0.83 -3.44 16.78
N GLY A 385 0.08 -2.46 16.85
CA GLY A 385 0.38 -1.55 15.75
C GLY A 385 1.88 -1.47 15.46
N THR A 386 2.20 -1.14 14.22
CA THR A 386 3.59 -1.00 13.75
C THR A 386 4.12 0.43 13.92
N TYR A 387 5.44 0.58 13.99
CA TYR A 387 6.09 1.89 13.83
C TYR A 387 6.32 2.19 12.35
N GLY A 388 5.94 3.39 11.88
CA GLY A 388 6.02 3.76 10.45
C GLY A 388 7.43 3.68 9.84
N SER A 389 7.46 3.31 8.55
CA SER A 389 8.65 3.16 7.69
C SER A 389 9.71 2.20 8.24
N VAL A 390 9.51 0.88 8.10
CA VAL A 390 10.63 -0.06 8.30
C VAL A 390 10.64 -1.17 7.27
N THR A 391 11.75 -1.23 6.54
CA THR A 391 12.25 -2.36 5.74
C THR A 391 12.58 -3.61 6.59
N GLN A 392 12.15 -3.66 7.85
CA GLN A 392 12.39 -4.74 8.79
C GLN A 392 11.08 -5.22 9.40
N SER A 393 10.73 -6.46 9.08
CA SER A 393 9.55 -7.23 9.50
C SER A 393 9.47 -7.54 11.01
N ARG A 394 10.31 -6.90 11.86
CA ARG A 394 10.46 -7.20 13.31
C ARG A 394 9.80 -6.19 14.26
N LYS A 395 9.07 -5.17 13.77
CA LYS A 395 8.46 -4.10 14.62
C LYS A 395 6.92 -4.05 14.58
N CYS A 396 6.29 -5.20 14.44
CA CYS A 396 4.84 -5.35 14.32
C CYS A 396 4.06 -5.17 15.62
N SER A 397 4.72 -5.38 16.76
CA SER A 397 4.16 -5.19 18.11
C SER A 397 4.71 -3.93 18.79
N PHE A 398 5.12 -2.92 18.01
CA PHE A 398 5.73 -1.72 18.57
C PHE A 398 4.74 -0.97 19.47
N TYR A 399 3.51 -0.83 19.00
CA TYR A 399 2.41 -0.27 19.76
C TYR A 399 1.47 -1.37 20.24
N ARG A 400 0.91 -1.18 21.43
CA ARG A 400 -0.18 -2.02 21.97
C ARG A 400 -1.41 -1.15 22.14
N SER A 401 -2.49 -1.51 21.47
CA SER A 401 -3.77 -0.81 21.57
C SER A 401 -4.68 -1.49 22.60
N ASN A 402 -5.88 -0.93 22.78
CA ASN A 402 -6.93 -1.54 23.57
C ASN A 402 -7.39 -2.86 22.90
N PRO A 403 -7.58 -3.95 23.67
CA PRO A 403 -8.05 -5.22 23.10
C PRO A 403 -9.49 -5.09 22.61
N ILE A 404 -9.86 -5.91 21.63
CA ILE A 404 -11.21 -5.98 21.07
C ILE A 404 -11.82 -7.35 21.31
N GLN A 405 -13.13 -7.49 21.12
CA GLN A 405 -13.80 -8.79 21.09
C GLN A 405 -14.05 -9.23 19.64
N VAL A 406 -13.88 -10.52 19.37
CA VAL A 406 -14.04 -11.12 18.03
C VAL A 406 -14.89 -12.38 18.14
N LYS A 407 -15.82 -12.56 17.20
CA LYS A 407 -16.62 -13.79 17.08
C LYS A 407 -16.65 -14.27 15.63
N ALA A 408 -16.48 -15.57 15.42
CA ALA A 408 -16.72 -16.22 14.14
C ALA A 408 -18.21 -16.53 13.96
N CYS A 409 -18.74 -16.22 12.77
CA CYS A 409 -20.16 -16.35 12.46
C CYS A 409 -20.41 -17.40 11.37
N PRO A 410 -21.60 -18.06 11.39
CA PRO A 410 -22.04 -18.91 10.29
C PRO A 410 -22.00 -18.16 8.96
N GLY A 411 -21.47 -18.78 7.90
CA GLY A 411 -21.24 -18.11 6.62
C GLY A 411 -19.81 -17.59 6.42
N ASN A 412 -18.86 -18.04 7.25
CA ASN A 412 -17.42 -17.77 7.14
C ASN A 412 -17.07 -16.29 7.19
N PHE A 413 -17.61 -15.55 8.15
CA PHE A 413 -17.22 -14.16 8.42
C PHE A 413 -17.04 -13.89 9.91
N TYR A 414 -16.39 -12.78 10.22
CA TYR A 414 -16.12 -12.35 11.58
C TYR A 414 -16.84 -11.05 11.90
N VAL A 415 -17.25 -10.92 13.17
CA VAL A 415 -17.74 -9.67 13.74
C VAL A 415 -16.82 -9.22 14.86
N TYR A 416 -16.62 -7.90 14.93
CA TYR A 416 -15.66 -7.27 15.82
C TYR A 416 -16.37 -6.25 16.72
N ARG A 417 -16.19 -6.34 18.04
CA ARG A 417 -16.54 -5.26 18.95
C ARG A 417 -15.34 -4.32 19.02
N LEU A 418 -15.25 -3.44 18.03
CA LEU A 418 -14.19 -2.44 17.96
C LEU A 418 -14.35 -1.44 19.10
N VAL A 419 -13.22 -0.99 19.65
CA VAL A 419 -13.16 0.04 20.68
C VAL A 419 -12.20 1.13 20.24
N LYS A 420 -12.34 2.32 20.83
CA LYS A 420 -11.41 3.43 20.61
C LYS A 420 -9.96 2.96 20.83
N PRO A 421 -9.08 3.05 19.82
CA PRO A 421 -7.68 2.69 19.98
C PRO A 421 -6.97 3.49 21.07
N ALA A 422 -5.85 2.99 21.57
CA ALA A 422 -5.05 3.74 22.54
C ALA A 422 -4.58 5.06 21.92
N VAL A 423 -4.97 6.19 22.52
CA VAL A 423 -4.72 7.54 21.99
C VAL A 423 -3.23 7.88 21.88
N SER A 424 -2.37 7.19 22.63
CA SER A 424 -0.92 7.29 22.55
C SER A 424 -0.33 6.79 21.23
N ILE A 425 -1.09 6.01 20.46
CA ILE A 425 -0.67 5.50 19.15
C ILE A 425 -0.85 6.62 18.11
N PRO A 426 0.15 6.91 17.26
CA PRO A 426 0.00 7.93 16.22
C PRO A 426 -0.97 7.50 15.12
N MET A 427 -2.12 8.18 15.01
CA MET A 427 -3.12 8.03 13.93
C MET A 427 -3.45 6.55 13.60
N PRO A 428 -3.93 5.77 14.57
CA PRO A 428 -4.15 4.34 14.40
C PRO A 428 -5.39 4.04 13.55
N THR A 429 -5.36 2.97 12.78
CA THR A 429 -6.52 2.48 12.02
C THR A 429 -6.60 0.96 12.07
N TYR A 430 -7.79 0.40 12.35
CA TYR A 430 -8.08 -1.02 12.17
C TYR A 430 -8.07 -1.37 10.68
N CYS A 431 -7.08 -2.17 10.29
CA CYS A 431 -6.96 -2.64 8.91
C CYS A 431 -7.97 -3.73 8.59
N ALA A 432 -8.22 -3.91 7.30
CA ALA A 432 -9.01 -4.99 6.76
C ALA A 432 -8.33 -5.58 5.52
N VAL A 433 -8.53 -6.89 5.31
CA VAL A 433 -8.13 -7.59 4.08
C VAL A 433 -9.30 -8.43 3.59
N THR A 434 -9.59 -8.34 2.29
CA THR A 434 -10.63 -9.15 1.64
C THR A 434 -10.25 -10.63 1.61
N TYR A 435 -11.22 -11.50 1.76
CA TYR A 435 -11.08 -12.92 1.43
C TYR A 435 -12.31 -13.39 0.63
N ASN A 436 -12.07 -14.16 -0.43
CA ASN A 436 -13.15 -14.69 -1.26
C ASN A 436 -13.43 -16.13 -0.83
N THR A 437 -14.41 -16.39 0.03
CA THR A 437 -14.84 -17.78 0.28
C THR A 437 -15.52 -18.33 -0.98
N PRO A 438 -15.00 -19.43 -1.58
CA PRO A 438 -15.63 -19.99 -2.77
C PRO A 438 -17.04 -20.51 -2.43
N SER A 439 -17.97 -20.41 -3.38
CA SER A 439 -19.32 -20.99 -3.26
C SER A 439 -19.33 -22.52 -3.42
N TYR A 440 -18.17 -23.13 -3.66
CA TYR A 440 -17.96 -24.55 -3.84
C TYR A 440 -16.90 -25.06 -2.86
N ASP A 441 -16.89 -26.37 -2.59
CA ASP A 441 -15.83 -26.97 -1.78
C ASP A 441 -14.54 -27.09 -2.61
N PRO A 442 -13.44 -26.41 -2.23
CA PRO A 442 -12.18 -26.47 -2.98
C PRO A 442 -11.52 -27.87 -2.95
N CYS A 443 -11.94 -28.77 -2.08
CA CYS A 443 -11.53 -30.18 -2.12
C CYS A 443 -12.06 -30.92 -3.35
N ASN A 444 -13.13 -30.41 -3.98
CA ASN A 444 -13.74 -31.04 -5.16
C ASN A 444 -13.33 -30.36 -6.49
N ASN A 445 -12.70 -29.18 -6.42
CA ASN A 445 -12.32 -28.41 -7.59
C ASN A 445 -11.01 -27.65 -7.31
N TYR A 446 -9.89 -28.24 -7.75
CA TYR A 446 -8.54 -27.70 -7.60
C TYR A 446 -7.70 -28.03 -8.83
N THR A 447 -6.62 -27.27 -9.03
CA THR A 447 -5.58 -27.54 -10.02
C THR A 447 -4.45 -28.37 -9.39
N ALA A 448 -4.09 -29.48 -10.00
CA ALA A 448 -2.97 -30.31 -9.54
C ALA A 448 -1.62 -29.69 -9.94
N LEU A 449 -0.76 -29.40 -8.97
CA LEU A 449 0.61 -28.94 -9.17
C LEU A 449 1.56 -30.11 -8.97
N ASP A 450 1.77 -30.88 -10.04
CA ASP A 450 2.64 -32.06 -10.06
C ASP A 450 4.02 -31.74 -10.65
N GLN A 451 4.68 -30.77 -10.02
CA GLN A 451 5.96 -30.22 -10.46
C GLN A 451 7.07 -30.58 -9.44
N PRO A 452 7.88 -31.63 -9.66
CA PRO A 452 8.96 -32.13 -8.81
C PRO A 452 10.06 -31.12 -8.56
N TRP A 453 10.21 -30.12 -9.41
CA TRP A 453 11.11 -29.02 -9.10
C TRP A 453 10.68 -28.27 -7.82
N ARG A 454 9.41 -28.34 -7.40
CA ARG A 454 8.94 -27.77 -6.13
C ARG A 454 9.39 -28.58 -4.91
N ALA A 455 9.91 -29.79 -5.08
CA ALA A 455 10.27 -30.66 -3.98
C ALA A 455 11.42 -30.08 -3.14
N THR A 456 11.39 -30.32 -1.82
CA THR A 456 12.42 -29.83 -0.88
C THR A 456 13.83 -30.33 -1.18
N ASN A 457 13.98 -31.42 -1.93
CA ASN A 457 15.27 -31.95 -2.38
C ASN A 457 15.72 -31.41 -3.76
N ALA A 458 14.84 -30.73 -4.50
CA ALA A 458 15.17 -30.16 -5.81
C ALA A 458 16.04 -28.90 -5.65
N THR A 459 16.97 -28.66 -6.57
CA THR A 459 17.94 -27.54 -6.47
C THR A 459 17.92 -26.65 -7.71
N GLY A 460 18.28 -25.36 -7.54
CA GLY A 460 19.04 -24.60 -8.53
C GLY A 460 18.43 -24.33 -9.92
N LEU A 461 17.12 -24.12 -10.06
CA LEU A 461 16.49 -23.79 -11.35
C LEU A 461 16.08 -22.31 -11.50
N ASN A 462 16.41 -21.42 -10.55
CA ASN A 462 15.95 -20.01 -10.49
C ASN A 462 14.47 -19.79 -10.89
N ILE A 463 13.60 -20.78 -10.64
CA ILE A 463 12.18 -20.72 -10.96
C ILE A 463 11.53 -19.77 -9.97
N CYS A 464 10.57 -18.98 -10.43
CA CYS A 464 9.79 -18.13 -9.56
C CYS A 464 8.29 -18.20 -9.80
N ASP A 465 7.57 -18.23 -8.69
CA ASP A 465 6.11 -18.25 -8.66
C ASP A 465 5.51 -16.85 -8.84
N ARG A 466 6.33 -15.80 -8.92
CA ARG A 466 5.88 -14.42 -9.18
C ARG A 466 5.23 -14.27 -10.56
N TYR A 467 5.62 -15.07 -11.54
CA TYR A 467 5.04 -15.02 -12.89
C TYR A 467 3.94 -16.05 -13.09
N PHE A 468 3.73 -16.97 -12.16
CA PHE A 468 2.68 -17.97 -12.26
C PHE A 468 1.30 -17.31 -12.15
N ASN A 469 0.34 -17.77 -12.96
CA ASN A 469 -1.02 -17.26 -12.94
C ASN A 469 -1.84 -17.90 -11.81
N TRP A 470 -1.68 -17.37 -10.60
CA TRP A 470 -2.40 -17.83 -9.41
C TRP A 470 -3.88 -17.43 -9.47
N ASN A 471 -4.75 -18.40 -9.73
CA ASN A 471 -6.19 -18.23 -9.72
C ASN A 471 -6.88 -19.54 -9.30
N GLY A 472 -7.38 -19.58 -8.06
CA GLY A 472 -8.12 -20.71 -7.51
C GLY A 472 -7.31 -21.55 -6.53
N TRP A 473 -7.73 -22.80 -6.34
CA TRP A 473 -7.17 -23.72 -5.36
C TRP A 473 -6.26 -24.75 -6.02
N TYR A 474 -5.20 -25.12 -5.32
CA TYR A 474 -4.13 -25.96 -5.83
C TYR A 474 -3.82 -27.12 -4.88
N ARG A 475 -3.55 -28.30 -5.44
CA ARG A 475 -3.07 -29.47 -4.69
C ARG A 475 -1.64 -29.77 -5.11
N LEU A 476 -0.71 -29.81 -4.16
CA LEU A 476 0.67 -30.18 -4.45
C LEU A 476 0.79 -31.69 -4.63
N LEU A 477 1.42 -32.10 -5.72
CA LEU A 477 1.71 -33.49 -6.06
C LEU A 477 3.22 -33.67 -6.37
N TYR A 478 3.70 -34.89 -6.17
CA TYR A 478 5.03 -35.33 -6.59
C TYR A 478 4.91 -36.68 -7.29
N TYR A 479 5.01 -36.70 -8.61
CA TYR A 479 4.72 -37.86 -9.46
C TYR A 479 3.35 -38.49 -9.15
N GLY A 480 2.32 -37.65 -9.08
CA GLY A 480 0.95 -38.04 -8.74
C GLY A 480 0.71 -38.36 -7.25
N MET A 481 1.76 -38.45 -6.42
CA MET A 481 1.62 -38.66 -4.98
C MET A 481 1.28 -37.35 -4.29
N SER A 482 0.35 -37.39 -3.33
CA SER A 482 0.02 -36.19 -2.56
C SER A 482 1.16 -35.80 -1.63
N VAL A 483 1.55 -34.54 -1.73
CA VAL A 483 2.53 -33.91 -0.86
C VAL A 483 1.94 -32.62 -0.31
N ARG A 484 2.60 -32.03 0.68
CA ARG A 484 2.15 -30.80 1.34
C ARG A 484 3.26 -29.78 1.38
N MET A 485 2.96 -28.53 1.66
CA MET A 485 4.03 -27.57 1.96
C MET A 485 4.78 -27.99 3.23
N PRO A 486 6.09 -27.72 3.32
CA PRO A 486 6.83 -27.93 4.57
C PRO A 486 6.36 -26.95 5.65
N GLU A 487 6.19 -27.45 6.88
CA GLU A 487 5.90 -26.66 8.09
C GLU A 487 7.18 -26.21 8.82
N SER A 488 8.34 -26.58 8.27
CA SER A 488 9.66 -26.29 8.82
C SER A 488 10.53 -25.56 7.80
N CYS A 489 11.53 -24.86 8.33
CA CYS A 489 12.45 -24.05 7.55
C CYS A 489 13.19 -24.89 6.50
N VAL A 490 13.09 -24.45 5.24
CA VAL A 490 13.83 -25.02 4.12
C VAL A 490 15.06 -24.18 3.84
N ASP A 491 16.19 -24.83 3.53
CA ASP A 491 17.43 -24.16 3.14
C ASP A 491 17.27 -23.35 1.85
N GLU A 492 18.06 -22.28 1.70
CA GLU A 492 18.12 -21.51 0.46
C GLU A 492 18.49 -22.41 -0.74
N SER A 493 18.08 -22.00 -1.94
CA SER A 493 18.38 -22.73 -3.18
C SER A 493 17.78 -24.15 -3.29
N ARG A 494 16.66 -24.40 -2.60
CA ARG A 494 15.83 -25.61 -2.76
C ARG A 494 14.53 -25.33 -3.52
N CYS A 495 13.73 -26.36 -3.78
CA CYS A 495 12.43 -26.23 -4.45
C CYS A 495 12.52 -25.52 -5.81
N GLY A 496 13.66 -25.72 -6.50
CA GLY A 496 13.91 -25.14 -7.82
C GLY A 496 14.05 -23.61 -7.83
N THR A 497 14.15 -22.96 -6.67
CA THR A 497 14.20 -21.50 -6.52
C THR A 497 15.33 -21.07 -5.58
N TYR A 498 15.61 -19.78 -5.46
CA TYR A 498 16.64 -19.26 -4.54
C TYR A 498 16.06 -19.01 -3.12
N THR A 499 14.89 -18.36 -3.04
CA THR A 499 14.15 -18.06 -1.82
C THR A 499 13.01 -19.07 -1.64
N THR A 500 13.19 -20.04 -0.75
CA THR A 500 12.25 -21.14 -0.55
C THR A 500 11.09 -20.75 0.34
N LEU A 501 9.86 -20.89 -0.15
CA LEU A 501 8.66 -20.56 0.61
C LEU A 501 8.09 -21.78 1.32
N TRP A 502 7.91 -21.66 2.64
CA TRP A 502 7.38 -22.70 3.52
C TRP A 502 6.26 -22.15 4.40
N LEU A 503 5.43 -23.04 4.95
CA LEU A 503 4.24 -22.69 5.70
C LEU A 503 4.60 -22.33 7.15
N ASN A 504 4.28 -21.11 7.57
CA ASN A 504 4.51 -20.68 8.95
C ASN A 504 3.31 -21.06 9.83
N GLY A 505 3.41 -22.19 10.51
CA GLY A 505 2.37 -22.77 11.36
C GLY A 505 1.92 -24.15 10.88
N SER A 506 1.14 -24.84 11.72
CA SER A 506 0.64 -26.19 11.42
C SER A 506 -0.50 -26.17 10.41
N HIS A 507 -0.57 -27.19 9.55
CA HIS A 507 -1.70 -27.42 8.66
C HIS A 507 -3.00 -27.62 9.47
N PRO A 508 -4.16 -27.22 8.91
CA PRO A 508 -5.46 -27.45 9.53
C PRO A 508 -5.81 -28.94 9.67
N GLN A 509 -6.75 -29.24 10.55
CA GLN A 509 -7.48 -30.50 10.61
C GLN A 509 -8.73 -30.44 9.71
N THR A 510 -9.30 -31.60 9.36
CA THR A 510 -10.48 -31.68 8.47
C THR A 510 -11.70 -30.90 9.01
N GLY A 511 -11.80 -30.72 10.33
CA GLY A 511 -12.86 -29.95 10.99
C GLY A 511 -12.66 -28.42 11.00
N ASP A 512 -11.45 -27.93 10.71
CA ASP A 512 -11.10 -26.51 10.86
C ASP A 512 -11.60 -25.65 9.69
N GLY A 513 -12.04 -26.28 8.59
CA GLY A 513 -12.47 -25.59 7.39
C GLY A 513 -11.31 -24.93 6.63
N ILE A 514 -11.57 -23.77 6.02
CA ILE A 514 -10.55 -22.96 5.33
C ILE A 514 -9.85 -22.08 6.37
N VAL A 515 -8.55 -22.28 6.58
CA VAL A 515 -7.74 -21.46 7.49
C VAL A 515 -6.72 -20.65 6.72
N THR A 516 -6.28 -19.52 7.29
CA THR A 516 -5.19 -18.72 6.74
C THR A 516 -3.88 -19.04 7.46
N ARG A 517 -2.77 -19.12 6.72
CA ARG A 517 -1.43 -19.44 7.24
C ARG A 517 -0.38 -18.52 6.66
N GLY A 518 0.53 -18.05 7.52
CA GLY A 518 1.66 -17.24 7.10
C GLY A 518 2.61 -18.03 6.19
N VAL A 519 3.40 -17.32 5.39
CA VAL A 519 4.40 -17.91 4.50
C VAL A 519 5.74 -17.23 4.75
N CYS A 520 6.77 -18.04 5.01
CA CYS A 520 8.12 -17.57 5.33
C CYS A 520 9.10 -17.94 4.21
N GLY A 521 10.08 -17.07 4.00
CA GLY A 521 11.26 -17.33 3.18
C GLY A 521 12.54 -17.07 3.97
N ARG A 522 13.49 -18.00 3.87
CA ARG A 522 14.78 -17.90 4.55
C ARG A 522 15.68 -16.86 3.86
N SER A 523 16.46 -16.15 4.68
CA SER A 523 17.67 -15.46 4.23
C SER A 523 18.79 -15.60 5.26
N GLY A 524 19.93 -16.16 4.85
CA GLY A 524 21.05 -16.44 5.75
C GLY A 524 20.65 -17.39 6.89
N SER A 525 20.83 -16.95 8.14
CA SER A 525 20.46 -17.71 9.35
C SER A 525 19.02 -17.50 9.81
N ASP A 526 18.30 -16.52 9.26
CA ASP A 526 16.91 -16.24 9.65
C ASP A 526 15.93 -16.98 8.73
N CYS A 527 15.33 -18.04 9.27
CA CYS A 527 14.36 -18.91 8.60
C CYS A 527 13.08 -18.19 8.14
N CYS A 528 12.76 -17.04 8.74
CA CYS A 528 11.64 -16.21 8.31
C CYS A 528 12.09 -14.75 8.18
N TYR A 529 13.20 -14.55 7.45
CA TYR A 529 13.68 -13.22 7.09
C TYR A 529 12.65 -12.52 6.20
N TYR A 530 12.27 -13.19 5.11
CA TYR A 530 11.21 -12.74 4.21
C TYR A 530 9.87 -13.26 4.73
N ARG A 531 8.94 -12.35 4.99
CA ARG A 531 7.53 -12.68 5.27
C ARG A 531 6.73 -12.35 4.02
N PHE A 532 5.98 -13.33 3.51
CA PHE A 532 5.15 -13.20 2.32
C PHE A 532 3.68 -13.07 2.68
N ILE A 533 2.86 -12.69 1.69
CA ILE A 533 1.41 -12.65 1.83
C ILE A 533 0.93 -14.05 2.27
N PRO A 534 0.15 -14.16 3.36
CA PRO A 534 -0.42 -15.41 3.82
C PRO A 534 -1.26 -16.10 2.74
N ILE A 535 -1.34 -17.42 2.82
CA ILE A 535 -2.15 -18.25 1.93
C ILE A 535 -3.30 -18.87 2.71
N ARG A 536 -4.35 -19.29 1.99
CA ARG A 536 -5.41 -20.10 2.59
C ARG A 536 -5.16 -21.57 2.33
N VAL A 537 -5.46 -22.41 3.30
CA VAL A 537 -5.29 -23.86 3.24
C VAL A 537 -6.51 -24.55 3.84
N LYS A 538 -6.94 -25.63 3.21
CA LYS A 538 -8.02 -26.50 3.71
C LYS A 538 -7.55 -27.95 3.73
N ALA A 539 -7.85 -28.65 4.82
CA ALA A 539 -7.68 -30.09 4.91
C ALA A 539 -8.88 -30.79 4.25
N CYS A 540 -8.59 -31.75 3.37
CA CYS A 540 -9.61 -32.45 2.60
C CYS A 540 -9.80 -33.91 3.04
N PRO A 541 -11.00 -34.48 2.83
CA PRO A 541 -11.22 -35.92 2.99
C PRO A 541 -10.26 -36.70 2.08
N GLY A 542 -9.52 -37.67 2.64
CA GLY A 542 -8.48 -38.42 1.91
C GLY A 542 -7.04 -37.96 2.16
N SER A 543 -6.80 -37.24 3.27
CA SER A 543 -5.45 -36.93 3.78
C SER A 543 -4.58 -36.11 2.82
N TYR A 544 -5.17 -35.08 2.20
CA TYR A 544 -4.44 -34.09 1.40
C TYR A 544 -4.92 -32.68 1.72
N TYR A 545 -4.14 -31.70 1.27
CA TYR A 545 -4.41 -30.29 1.46
C TYR A 545 -4.58 -29.59 0.12
N VAL A 546 -5.48 -28.62 0.10
CA VAL A 546 -5.60 -27.66 -1.00
C VAL A 546 -5.21 -26.27 -0.50
N TYR A 547 -4.51 -25.53 -1.34
CA TYR A 547 -3.95 -24.22 -1.04
C TYR A 547 -4.46 -23.20 -2.04
N GLU A 548 -4.87 -22.04 -1.56
CA GLU A 548 -5.02 -20.86 -2.40
C GLU A 548 -3.73 -20.04 -2.29
N PHE A 549 -2.81 -20.30 -3.20
CA PHE A 549 -1.55 -19.59 -3.32
C PHE A 549 -1.75 -18.17 -3.85
N VAL A 550 -0.86 -17.27 -3.48
CA VAL A 550 -0.88 -15.87 -3.91
C VAL A 550 0.45 -15.51 -4.55
N ARG A 551 0.45 -14.49 -5.40
CA ARG A 551 1.66 -14.06 -6.11
C ARG A 551 2.73 -13.55 -5.11
N PRO A 552 3.93 -14.16 -5.05
CA PRO A 552 5.02 -13.63 -4.22
C PRO A 552 5.51 -12.26 -4.69
N THR A 553 5.98 -11.43 -3.76
CA THR A 553 6.43 -10.05 -4.03
C THR A 553 7.80 -9.97 -4.70
N ILE A 554 8.64 -11.01 -4.56
CA ILE A 554 9.99 -11.08 -5.15
C ILE A 554 10.09 -12.19 -6.20
N CYS A 555 10.96 -11.99 -7.19
CA CYS A 555 11.14 -12.88 -8.34
C CYS A 555 12.04 -14.09 -8.03
N THR A 556 12.61 -14.20 -6.84
CA THR A 556 13.48 -15.34 -6.50
C THR A 556 12.77 -16.34 -5.60
N ALA A 557 11.43 -16.29 -5.50
CA ALA A 557 10.65 -17.05 -4.55
C ALA A 557 9.66 -18.05 -5.18
N ALA A 558 9.56 -19.25 -4.59
CA ALA A 558 8.59 -20.28 -4.98
C ALA A 558 8.13 -21.16 -3.80
N TYR A 559 6.88 -21.63 -3.85
CA TYR A 559 6.24 -22.53 -2.90
C TYR A 559 6.81 -23.94 -2.97
N CYS A 560 7.36 -24.40 -1.83
CA CYS A 560 7.94 -25.73 -1.67
C CYS A 560 6.90 -26.83 -1.44
N ALA A 561 7.25 -28.04 -1.84
CA ALA A 561 6.55 -29.27 -1.54
C ALA A 561 7.47 -30.22 -0.74
N GLU A 562 7.02 -30.63 0.45
CA GLU A 562 7.74 -31.51 1.36
C GLU A 562 7.62 -32.98 0.93
N LEU A 563 8.77 -33.61 0.66
CA LEU A 563 8.87 -35.06 0.57
C LEU A 563 8.99 -35.64 1.97
N LEU A 564 7.89 -36.17 2.50
CA LEU A 564 7.97 -37.05 3.66
C LEU A 564 8.66 -38.33 3.18
N LEU A 565 9.87 -38.61 3.69
CA LEU A 565 10.59 -39.87 3.44
C LEU A 565 9.79 -41.04 4.03
N VAL A 566 8.74 -41.46 3.33
CA VAL A 566 8.06 -42.71 3.60
C VAL A 566 8.78 -43.76 2.77
N SER A 567 9.46 -44.67 3.44
CA SER A 567 9.94 -45.91 2.85
C SER A 567 8.75 -46.65 2.24
N LYS A 568 8.60 -46.61 0.91
CA LYS A 568 7.66 -47.50 0.22
C LYS A 568 8.31 -48.20 -0.96
N THR A 569 8.30 -49.53 -0.78
CA THR A 569 8.24 -50.60 -1.76
C THR A 569 7.77 -50.16 -3.15
N SER A 570 8.64 -50.45 -4.12
CA SER A 570 8.42 -50.30 -5.56
C SER A 570 7.15 -51.04 -6.00
N GLN A 571 6.16 -50.32 -6.51
CA GLN A 571 5.14 -50.88 -7.40
C GLN A 571 5.30 -50.23 -8.77
N THR A 572 5.84 -51.02 -9.69
CA THR A 572 5.95 -50.72 -11.11
C THR A 572 4.57 -50.90 -11.74
N ILE A 573 3.88 -49.81 -12.07
CA ILE A 573 2.67 -49.87 -12.89
C ILE A 573 3.10 -49.68 -14.34
N ILE A 574 3.09 -50.77 -15.11
CA ILE A 574 3.22 -50.75 -16.56
C ILE A 574 1.83 -50.50 -17.13
N CYS A 575 1.58 -49.29 -17.66
CA CYS A 575 0.39 -49.01 -18.46
C CYS A 575 0.67 -49.43 -19.92
N LEU A 576 0.17 -50.60 -20.31
CA LEU A 576 0.02 -50.98 -21.72
C LEU A 576 -1.22 -50.27 -22.27
N PHE A 577 -1.04 -49.29 -23.15
CA PHE A 577 -2.13 -48.81 -24.00
C PHE A 577 -2.13 -49.61 -25.30
N SER A 578 -2.93 -50.68 -25.33
CA SER A 578 -3.40 -51.31 -26.56
C SER A 578 -4.75 -50.71 -26.94
N GLY A 579 -4.78 -49.93 -28.01
CA GLY A 579 -6.01 -49.36 -28.53
C GLY A 579 -5.82 -48.89 -29.97
N THR A 580 -5.98 -49.82 -30.92
CA THR A 580 -6.20 -49.50 -32.33
C THR A 580 -7.70 -49.28 -32.57
N PRO A 581 -8.10 -48.18 -33.20
CA PRO A 581 -9.33 -48.13 -33.98
C PRO A 581 -8.98 -48.16 -35.47
N ASN A 582 -9.43 -49.21 -36.17
CA ASN A 582 -9.38 -49.26 -37.63
C ASN A 582 -10.57 -48.49 -38.25
N ASN A 583 -10.23 -47.71 -39.27
CA ASN A 583 -11.02 -47.27 -40.43
C ASN A 583 -12.20 -46.29 -40.27
N LEU A 584 -11.87 -45.01 -40.53
CA LEU A 584 -12.41 -44.18 -41.63
C LEU A 584 -11.43 -43.01 -41.81
N THR A 585 -10.74 -42.92 -42.95
CA THR A 585 -9.98 -41.75 -43.46
C THR A 585 -9.55 -40.70 -42.41
N PHE A 586 -8.80 -41.13 -41.38
CA PHE A 586 -8.37 -40.22 -40.32
C PHE A 586 -7.08 -39.54 -40.78
N ASP A 587 -7.23 -38.45 -41.51
CA ASP A 587 -6.11 -37.56 -41.79
C ASP A 587 -6.09 -36.45 -40.72
N PRO A 588 -5.10 -36.42 -39.81
CA PRO A 588 -5.00 -35.36 -38.81
C PRO A 588 -4.87 -33.96 -39.40
N CYS A 589 -4.50 -33.84 -40.69
CA CYS A 589 -4.51 -32.58 -41.44
C CYS A 589 -5.90 -31.97 -41.60
N ASN A 590 -6.96 -32.78 -41.50
CA ASN A 590 -8.36 -32.36 -41.67
C ASN A 590 -9.12 -32.19 -40.35
N VAL A 591 -8.57 -32.66 -39.23
CA VAL A 591 -9.24 -32.68 -37.91
C VAL A 591 -8.44 -31.98 -36.81
N SER A 592 -7.42 -31.20 -37.18
CA SER A 592 -6.60 -30.46 -36.22
C SER A 592 -7.28 -29.18 -35.71
N ARG A 593 -7.12 -28.87 -34.43
CA ARG A 593 -7.54 -27.60 -33.82
C ARG A 593 -6.44 -26.54 -33.99
N GLY A 594 -6.82 -25.31 -34.32
CA GLY A 594 -5.87 -24.19 -34.37
C GLY A 594 -5.48 -23.71 -32.98
N LEU A 595 -4.18 -23.51 -32.75
CA LEU A 595 -3.63 -22.84 -31.57
C LEU A 595 -2.88 -21.59 -32.04
N ASP A 596 -3.43 -20.42 -31.77
CA ASP A 596 -2.84 -19.13 -32.12
C ASP A 596 -2.50 -18.35 -30.86
N ASN A 597 -1.29 -18.56 -30.35
CA ASN A 597 -0.86 -18.05 -29.05
C ASN A 597 0.46 -17.30 -29.22
N ASP A 598 0.43 -15.96 -29.24
CA ASP A 598 1.60 -15.11 -29.46
C ASP A 598 2.75 -15.38 -28.48
N TRP A 599 2.43 -15.79 -27.24
CA TRP A 599 3.41 -16.13 -26.20
C TRP A 599 4.24 -17.38 -26.50
N ARG A 600 3.86 -18.18 -27.50
CA ARG A 600 4.64 -19.33 -28.00
C ARG A 600 5.73 -18.91 -29.01
N SER A 601 5.76 -17.64 -29.41
CA SER A 601 6.81 -17.10 -30.27
C SER A 601 8.12 -16.92 -29.50
N TYR A 602 9.23 -17.24 -30.15
CA TYR A 602 10.58 -17.06 -29.59
C TYR A 602 11.03 -15.59 -29.52
N TYR A 603 10.32 -14.66 -30.19
CA TYR A 603 10.63 -13.23 -30.17
C TYR A 603 10.27 -12.54 -28.84
N TYR A 604 9.44 -13.17 -28.00
CA TYR A 604 9.10 -12.66 -26.68
C TYR A 604 10.07 -13.21 -25.62
N VAL A 605 11.06 -12.39 -25.28
CA VAL A 605 12.13 -12.71 -24.30
C VAL A 605 11.64 -12.62 -22.84
N SER A 606 10.35 -12.30 -22.61
CA SER A 606 9.78 -12.16 -21.27
C SER A 606 9.03 -13.42 -20.85
N TYR A 607 9.40 -13.99 -19.70
CA TYR A 607 8.64 -15.08 -19.05
C TYR A 607 7.21 -14.61 -18.75
N LEU A 608 6.21 -15.25 -19.36
CA LEU A 608 4.78 -14.93 -19.17
C LEU A 608 4.05 -15.95 -18.27
N GLY A 609 4.81 -16.85 -17.62
CA GLY A 609 4.27 -17.80 -16.65
C GLY A 609 3.37 -18.88 -17.23
N GLN A 610 3.51 -19.17 -18.52
CA GLN A 610 2.72 -20.21 -19.19
C GLN A 610 3.33 -21.58 -18.91
N ASP A 611 2.48 -22.55 -18.55
CA ASP A 611 2.89 -23.91 -18.18
C ASP A 611 2.00 -24.97 -18.85
N ASP A 612 2.53 -25.61 -19.90
CA ASP A 612 1.84 -26.64 -20.67
C ASP A 612 1.62 -27.94 -19.88
N THR A 613 2.20 -28.10 -18.68
CA THR A 613 1.92 -29.24 -17.78
C THR A 613 0.55 -29.13 -17.11
N LEU A 614 -0.06 -27.94 -17.10
CA LEU A 614 -1.42 -27.69 -16.58
C LEU A 614 -2.51 -27.82 -17.65
N VAL A 615 -2.12 -27.99 -18.92
CA VAL A 615 -3.05 -28.07 -20.05
C VAL A 615 -3.41 -29.53 -20.32
N GLU A 616 -4.71 -29.80 -20.46
CA GLU A 616 -5.21 -31.10 -20.92
C GLU A 616 -5.16 -31.16 -22.44
N TRP A 617 -4.26 -32.01 -22.95
CA TRP A 617 -4.03 -32.18 -24.40
C TRP A 617 -4.86 -33.35 -24.93
N ASN A 618 -5.75 -33.08 -25.88
CA ASN A 618 -6.56 -34.10 -26.53
C ASN A 618 -6.82 -33.79 -28.01
N GLY A 619 -6.19 -34.57 -28.88
CA GLY A 619 -6.33 -34.47 -30.33
C GLY A 619 -5.08 -33.94 -31.05
N TRP A 620 -5.27 -33.46 -32.28
CA TRP A 620 -4.23 -32.89 -33.13
C TRP A 620 -4.35 -31.37 -33.19
N TYR A 621 -3.22 -30.68 -33.27
CA TYR A 621 -3.15 -29.23 -33.22
C TYR A 621 -2.32 -28.66 -34.36
N ARG A 622 -2.79 -27.57 -34.97
CA ARG A 622 -2.04 -26.75 -35.93
C ARG A 622 -1.66 -25.45 -35.24
N LEU A 623 -0.37 -25.11 -35.31
CA LEU A 623 0.17 -23.94 -34.62
C LEU A 623 0.12 -22.69 -35.50
N TYR A 624 -0.21 -21.57 -34.88
CA TYR A 624 -0.18 -20.24 -35.46
C TYR A 624 0.48 -19.25 -34.48
N ILE A 625 1.09 -18.21 -35.04
CA ILE A 625 1.56 -17.02 -34.31
C ILE A 625 1.03 -15.81 -35.07
N GLN A 626 0.23 -14.96 -34.43
CA GLN A 626 -0.41 -13.79 -35.05
C GLN A 626 -1.14 -14.16 -36.36
N GLY A 627 -1.86 -15.28 -36.36
CA GLY A 627 -2.57 -15.81 -37.53
C GLY A 627 -1.68 -16.42 -38.63
N LYS A 628 -0.36 -16.38 -38.49
CA LYS A 628 0.59 -16.99 -39.44
C LYS A 628 0.91 -18.43 -39.05
N SER A 629 0.99 -19.32 -40.04
CA SER A 629 1.33 -20.74 -39.80
C SER A 629 2.68 -20.85 -39.09
N ALA A 630 2.74 -21.65 -38.02
CA ALA A 630 3.92 -21.82 -37.18
C ALA A 630 4.30 -23.30 -37.01
N GLN A 631 5.51 -23.55 -36.53
CA GLN A 631 6.06 -24.89 -36.27
C GLN A 631 6.90 -24.90 -34.99
N ILE A 632 7.00 -26.05 -34.33
CA ILE A 632 7.87 -26.24 -33.17
C ILE A 632 9.33 -26.22 -33.65
N PRO A 633 10.23 -25.38 -33.10
CA PRO A 633 11.63 -25.38 -33.54
C PRO A 633 12.30 -26.74 -33.33
N GLU A 634 13.11 -27.14 -34.30
CA GLU A 634 13.96 -28.34 -34.18
C GLU A 634 15.08 -28.08 -33.17
N SER A 635 15.49 -29.11 -32.44
CA SER A 635 16.56 -29.03 -31.44
C SER A 635 17.87 -28.49 -32.00
N ASP A 636 18.11 -28.71 -33.30
CA ASP A 636 19.33 -28.33 -34.00
C ASP A 636 19.32 -26.83 -34.37
N TRP A 637 18.15 -26.18 -34.34
CA TRP A 637 18.01 -24.74 -34.51
C TRP A 637 18.29 -23.97 -33.23
N CYS A 638 18.55 -24.68 -32.12
CA CYS A 638 18.66 -24.08 -30.82
C CYS A 638 19.97 -23.27 -30.66
N TRP A 639 19.84 -22.01 -30.23
CA TRP A 639 20.95 -21.10 -29.93
C TRP A 639 20.71 -20.37 -28.59
N SER A 640 21.72 -19.65 -28.10
CA SER A 640 21.67 -19.00 -26.78
C SER A 640 20.46 -18.06 -26.66
N ASN A 641 19.71 -18.18 -25.55
CA ASN A 641 18.55 -17.35 -25.20
C ASN A 641 17.25 -17.58 -26.00
N MET A 642 17.09 -18.71 -26.69
CA MET A 642 15.76 -19.10 -27.18
C MET A 642 14.84 -19.43 -26.00
N ALA A 643 13.74 -18.68 -25.84
CA ALA A 643 12.72 -18.89 -24.83
C ALA A 643 11.32 -18.58 -25.39
N CYS A 644 10.30 -19.23 -24.84
CA CYS A 644 8.90 -18.94 -25.18
C CYS A 644 8.00 -19.30 -23.99
N GLY A 645 7.10 -18.39 -23.59
CA GLY A 645 5.99 -18.64 -22.65
C GLY A 645 6.34 -18.97 -21.19
N GLY A 646 7.19 -19.97 -20.96
CA GLY A 646 7.58 -20.54 -19.66
C GLY A 646 9.09 -20.65 -19.48
N TYR A 647 9.52 -21.25 -18.35
CA TYR A 647 10.94 -21.32 -17.94
C TYR A 647 11.80 -22.29 -18.77
N THR A 648 11.19 -23.37 -19.27
CA THR A 648 11.88 -24.41 -20.05
C THR A 648 11.21 -24.53 -21.42
N PRO A 649 11.75 -23.91 -22.47
CA PRO A 649 11.26 -24.10 -23.83
C PRO A 649 11.50 -25.54 -24.30
N LEU A 650 10.56 -26.06 -25.11
CA LEU A 650 10.59 -27.41 -25.65
C LEU A 650 10.84 -27.38 -27.17
N PHE A 651 11.69 -28.31 -27.63
CA PHE A 651 12.16 -28.42 -29.01
C PHE A 651 11.89 -29.82 -29.56
N LEU A 652 11.65 -29.90 -30.87
CA LEU A 652 11.47 -31.16 -31.57
C LEU A 652 12.82 -31.86 -31.77
N GLY A 653 12.95 -33.11 -31.34
CA GLY A 653 14.14 -33.92 -31.54
C GLY A 653 14.28 -34.39 -32.99
N GLY A 654 15.23 -33.81 -33.71
CA GLY A 654 15.45 -34.07 -35.13
C GLY A 654 14.50 -33.32 -36.07
N THR A 655 14.60 -33.58 -37.37
CA THR A 655 13.93 -32.79 -38.40
C THR A 655 12.43 -33.04 -38.50
N HIS A 656 11.66 -32.07 -38.99
CA HIS A 656 10.25 -32.28 -39.32
C HIS A 656 10.08 -33.37 -40.40
N PRO A 657 8.98 -34.15 -40.36
CA PRO A 657 8.68 -35.15 -41.39
C PRO A 657 8.38 -34.49 -42.74
N GLN A 658 8.64 -35.20 -43.83
CA GLN A 658 8.17 -34.86 -45.16
C GLN A 658 6.73 -35.37 -45.39
N PRO A 659 5.97 -34.85 -46.37
CA PRO A 659 4.61 -35.32 -46.64
C PRO A 659 4.49 -36.84 -46.88
N GLN A 660 5.52 -37.46 -47.46
CA GLN A 660 5.57 -38.92 -47.68
C GLN A 660 5.82 -39.73 -46.41
N ASP A 661 6.33 -39.14 -45.33
CA ASP A 661 6.73 -39.85 -44.11
C ASP A 661 5.52 -40.22 -43.24
N GLY A 662 4.34 -39.67 -43.53
CA GLY A 662 3.12 -39.91 -42.77
C GLY A 662 3.21 -39.36 -41.34
N ILE A 663 2.69 -40.11 -40.37
CA ILE A 663 2.74 -39.74 -38.95
C ILE A 663 4.04 -40.26 -38.34
N VAL A 664 4.88 -39.36 -37.84
CA VAL A 664 6.18 -39.69 -37.22
C VAL A 664 6.16 -39.32 -35.74
N THR A 665 6.70 -40.21 -34.89
CA THR A 665 6.94 -39.90 -33.48
C THR A 665 8.31 -39.24 -33.32
N ARG A 666 8.34 -38.11 -32.62
CA ARG A 666 9.55 -37.33 -32.37
C ARG A 666 9.78 -37.15 -30.87
N GLU A 667 11.03 -37.29 -30.47
CA GLU A 667 11.47 -36.93 -29.13
C GLU A 667 11.27 -35.43 -28.91
N VAL A 668 11.14 -35.03 -27.65
CA VAL A 668 11.01 -33.61 -27.28
C VAL A 668 12.03 -33.29 -26.20
N TYR A 669 12.82 -32.25 -26.43
CA TYR A 669 13.91 -31.84 -25.55
C TYR A 669 13.70 -30.45 -24.99
N GLY A 670 14.23 -30.19 -23.81
CA GLY A 670 14.17 -28.88 -23.16
C GLY A 670 15.52 -28.36 -22.70
N THR A 671 15.64 -27.05 -22.58
CA THR A 671 16.84 -26.36 -22.08
C THR A 671 16.53 -25.36 -20.99
N TYR A 672 17.51 -25.06 -20.14
CA TYR A 672 17.40 -24.08 -19.07
C TYR A 672 17.92 -22.70 -19.52
N GLY A 673 17.23 -21.62 -19.17
CA GLY A 673 17.41 -20.26 -19.70
C GLY A 673 18.67 -19.48 -19.30
N SER A 674 19.86 -20.10 -19.30
CA SER A 674 21.14 -19.38 -19.15
C SER A 674 22.36 -20.06 -19.81
N VAL A 675 22.16 -20.90 -20.83
CA VAL A 675 23.30 -21.60 -21.46
C VAL A 675 24.01 -20.65 -22.44
N THR A 676 25.21 -20.20 -22.07
CA THR A 676 26.16 -19.45 -22.92
C THR A 676 26.88 -20.36 -23.95
N GLU A 677 26.63 -21.67 -23.91
CA GLU A 677 27.15 -22.66 -24.85
C GLU A 677 26.06 -23.08 -25.85
N SER A 678 26.32 -22.86 -27.14
CA SER A 678 25.43 -23.23 -28.27
C SER A 678 25.20 -24.74 -28.48
N ARG A 679 25.73 -25.62 -27.60
CA ARG A 679 25.76 -27.08 -27.83
C ARG A 679 24.89 -27.93 -26.91
N LYS A 680 24.02 -27.36 -26.05
CA LYS A 680 23.25 -28.18 -25.09
C LYS A 680 21.79 -27.75 -24.93
N CYS A 681 20.98 -27.99 -25.96
CA CYS A 681 19.51 -27.90 -25.86
C CYS A 681 18.82 -29.23 -25.56
N TYR A 682 19.60 -30.21 -25.11
CA TYR A 682 19.18 -31.55 -24.68
C TYR A 682 19.40 -31.70 -23.17
N TYR A 683 18.99 -30.72 -22.37
CA TYR A 683 19.20 -30.80 -20.92
C TYR A 683 18.12 -31.66 -20.25
N TYR A 684 16.88 -31.53 -20.72
CA TYR A 684 15.72 -32.29 -20.26
C TYR A 684 15.11 -33.09 -21.40
N ARG A 685 14.53 -34.25 -21.08
CA ARG A 685 13.72 -35.05 -21.99
C ARG A 685 12.25 -34.96 -21.57
N SER A 686 11.37 -34.67 -22.52
CA SER A 686 9.91 -34.67 -22.33
C SER A 686 9.29 -35.91 -22.97
N ASN A 687 7.97 -36.06 -22.85
CA ASN A 687 7.22 -37.11 -23.53
C ASN A 687 7.29 -36.88 -25.06
N PRO A 688 7.53 -37.93 -25.86
CA PRO A 688 7.55 -37.80 -27.31
C PRO A 688 6.16 -37.42 -27.85
N ILE A 689 6.14 -36.68 -28.96
CA ILE A 689 4.92 -36.24 -29.63
C ILE A 689 4.83 -36.87 -31.03
N GLN A 690 3.63 -36.88 -31.61
CA GLN A 690 3.44 -37.29 -33.01
C GLN A 690 3.32 -36.05 -33.90
N VAL A 691 3.95 -36.08 -35.07
CA VAL A 691 3.96 -34.98 -36.05
C VAL A 691 3.63 -35.52 -37.43
N LYS A 692 2.82 -34.79 -38.20
CA LYS A 692 2.54 -35.08 -39.61
C LYS A 692 2.69 -33.81 -40.44
N ALA A 693 3.33 -33.92 -41.60
CA ALA A 693 3.36 -32.89 -42.62
C ALA A 693 2.09 -32.95 -43.49
N CYS A 694 1.48 -31.80 -43.72
CA CYS A 694 0.21 -31.69 -44.43
C CYS A 694 0.36 -30.99 -45.80
N PRO A 695 -0.53 -31.29 -46.76
CA PRO A 695 -0.59 -30.55 -48.02
C PRO A 695 -0.79 -29.05 -47.76
N GLY A 696 0.09 -28.21 -48.30
CA GLY A 696 0.07 -26.76 -48.04
C GLY A 696 1.16 -26.25 -47.09
N ASN A 697 2.25 -27.02 -46.91
CA ASN A 697 3.45 -26.63 -46.16
C ASN A 697 3.20 -26.24 -44.70
N TYR A 698 2.40 -27.04 -43.99
CA TYR A 698 2.20 -26.90 -42.55
C TYR A 698 2.26 -28.25 -41.84
N TYR A 699 2.42 -28.21 -40.53
CA TYR A 699 2.50 -29.39 -39.67
C TYR A 699 1.34 -29.43 -38.69
N VAL A 700 0.92 -30.65 -38.36
CA VAL A 700 -0.01 -30.92 -37.25
C VAL A 700 0.69 -31.77 -36.20
N TYR A 701 0.43 -31.47 -34.93
CA TYR A 701 1.09 -32.06 -33.78
C TYR A 701 0.06 -32.71 -32.87
N ARG A 702 0.28 -33.97 -32.50
CA ARG A 702 -0.43 -34.59 -31.39
C ARG A 702 0.37 -34.31 -30.12
N LEU A 703 0.07 -33.18 -29.51
CA LEU A 703 0.70 -32.74 -28.28
C LEU A 703 0.22 -33.60 -27.12
N VAL A 704 1.10 -33.87 -26.18
CA VAL A 704 0.82 -34.59 -24.94
C VAL A 704 1.35 -33.76 -23.78
N LYS A 705 0.83 -34.03 -22.57
CA LYS A 705 1.33 -33.39 -21.35
C LYS A 705 2.85 -33.59 -21.25
N PRO A 706 3.66 -32.50 -21.17
CA PRO A 706 5.10 -32.62 -21.09
C PRO A 706 5.54 -33.47 -19.90
N ALA A 707 6.63 -34.22 -20.05
CA ALA A 707 7.14 -35.03 -18.95
C ALA A 707 7.75 -34.12 -17.89
N VAL A 708 7.56 -34.58 -16.68
CA VAL A 708 7.98 -33.91 -15.48
C VAL A 708 9.46 -34.28 -15.26
N SER A 709 10.35 -33.31 -15.52
CA SER A 709 11.75 -33.47 -15.95
C SER A 709 12.66 -34.43 -15.16
N VAL A 710 13.41 -35.27 -15.89
CA VAL A 710 14.68 -35.92 -15.47
C VAL A 710 15.84 -35.30 -16.29
N PRO A 711 16.95 -34.86 -15.69
CA PRO A 711 18.12 -34.36 -16.42
C PRO A 711 18.80 -35.47 -17.26
N ILE A 712 19.14 -35.19 -18.52
CA ILE A 712 19.78 -36.16 -19.45
C ILE A 712 21.21 -36.54 -19.00
N LEU A 713 21.88 -35.69 -18.22
CA LEU A 713 23.21 -35.97 -17.65
C LEU A 713 23.21 -37.08 -16.59
N GLU A 714 22.09 -37.29 -15.90
CA GLU A 714 21.96 -38.36 -14.88
C GLU A 714 21.65 -39.72 -15.51
N THR A 715 20.91 -39.75 -16.63
CA THR A 715 20.62 -40.98 -17.37
C THR A 715 21.85 -41.54 -18.08
N TRP A 716 22.73 -40.69 -18.62
CA TRP A 716 23.97 -41.15 -19.28
C TRP A 716 24.97 -41.77 -18.29
N ARG A 717 25.11 -41.20 -17.08
CA ARG A 717 25.93 -41.77 -16.00
C ARG A 717 25.37 -43.10 -15.50
N CYS A 718 24.04 -43.20 -15.40
CA CYS A 718 23.35 -44.42 -15.00
C CYS A 718 23.49 -45.54 -16.05
N GLN A 719 23.35 -45.22 -17.35
CA GLN A 719 23.53 -46.19 -18.43
C GLN A 719 24.97 -46.70 -18.52
N ASN A 720 25.97 -45.83 -18.32
CA ASN A 720 27.37 -46.26 -18.26
C ASN A 720 27.68 -47.10 -17.01
N ALA A 721 27.06 -46.80 -15.85
CA ALA A 721 27.22 -47.62 -14.65
C ALA A 721 26.55 -49.00 -14.80
N LEU A 722 25.39 -49.08 -15.44
CA LEU A 722 24.70 -50.33 -15.77
C LEU A 722 25.49 -51.15 -16.81
N ASN A 723 25.93 -50.51 -17.90
CA ASN A 723 26.76 -51.16 -18.92
C ASN A 723 28.11 -51.63 -18.34
N PHE A 724 28.67 -50.92 -17.35
CA PHE A 724 29.89 -51.35 -16.63
C PHE A 724 29.64 -52.55 -15.71
N CYS A 725 28.51 -52.58 -14.97
CA CYS A 725 28.11 -53.76 -14.19
C CYS A 725 27.88 -54.98 -15.12
N GLU A 726 27.22 -54.80 -16.28
CA GLU A 726 26.97 -55.87 -17.26
C GLU A 726 28.25 -56.38 -17.94
N SER A 727 29.16 -55.48 -18.31
CA SER A 727 30.42 -55.84 -18.98
C SER A 727 31.39 -56.60 -18.07
N LEU A 728 31.42 -56.32 -16.76
CA LEU A 728 32.25 -57.06 -15.80
C LEU A 728 31.62 -58.36 -15.29
N THR A 729 30.30 -58.53 -15.34
CA THR A 729 29.68 -59.84 -15.08
C THR A 729 30.11 -60.91 -16.08
N MET A 730 30.53 -60.52 -17.29
CA MET A 730 31.12 -61.44 -18.26
C MET A 730 32.61 -61.76 -18.00
N ILE A 731 33.30 -60.98 -17.16
CA ILE A 731 34.75 -61.11 -16.94
C ILE A 731 35.09 -61.78 -15.59
N LEU A 732 34.18 -61.77 -14.61
CA LEU A 732 34.43 -62.20 -13.23
C LEU A 732 33.49 -63.32 -12.75
N GLU A 733 33.27 -64.36 -13.55
CA GLU A 733 32.62 -65.58 -13.05
C GLU A 733 33.50 -66.37 -12.04
N GLU A 734 34.79 -66.06 -11.89
CA GLU A 734 35.71 -66.85 -11.05
C GLU A 734 36.21 -66.19 -9.73
N ILE A 735 35.83 -64.95 -9.37
CA ILE A 735 36.29 -64.35 -8.11
C ILE A 735 35.12 -63.76 -7.31
N SER A 736 34.83 -64.38 -6.17
CA SER A 736 33.80 -63.97 -5.21
C SER A 736 34.21 -62.71 -4.44
N VAL A 737 33.86 -61.53 -4.95
CA VAL A 737 33.95 -60.27 -4.20
C VAL A 737 32.55 -59.87 -3.68
N PRO A 738 32.22 -60.10 -2.39
CA PRO A 738 30.88 -59.87 -1.84
C PRO A 738 30.45 -58.41 -1.84
N LEU A 739 31.42 -57.48 -1.71
CA LEU A 739 31.18 -56.05 -1.68
C LEU A 739 30.67 -55.54 -3.04
N TYR A 740 31.11 -56.14 -4.15
CA TYR A 740 30.72 -55.77 -5.52
C TYR A 740 29.32 -56.27 -5.88
N LYS A 741 28.99 -57.53 -5.55
CA LYS A 741 27.63 -58.06 -5.73
C LYS A 741 26.60 -57.26 -4.93
N LEU A 742 26.96 -56.79 -3.73
CA LEU A 742 26.14 -55.89 -2.92
C LEU A 742 26.02 -54.48 -3.55
N LEU A 743 27.06 -54.00 -4.24
CA LEU A 743 27.08 -52.71 -4.94
C LEU A 743 26.13 -52.71 -6.16
N CYS A 744 26.28 -53.68 -7.07
CA CYS A 744 25.42 -53.77 -8.26
C CYS A 744 23.98 -54.20 -7.90
N SER A 745 23.76 -55.00 -6.83
CA SER A 745 22.39 -55.33 -6.39
C SER A 745 21.66 -54.11 -5.80
N LYS A 746 22.36 -53.23 -5.08
CA LYS A 746 21.81 -51.97 -4.59
C LYS A 746 21.53 -50.97 -5.73
N LEU A 747 22.39 -50.92 -6.76
CA LEU A 747 22.13 -50.13 -7.99
C LEU A 747 20.83 -50.58 -8.70
N ASN A 748 20.59 -51.89 -8.81
CA ASN A 748 19.37 -52.44 -9.41
C ASN A 748 18.11 -52.27 -8.53
N SER A 749 18.24 -52.23 -7.19
CA SER A 749 17.09 -52.20 -6.28
C SER A 749 16.63 -50.80 -5.87
N SER A 750 17.47 -49.77 -5.98
CA SER A 750 17.20 -48.43 -5.42
C SER A 750 16.80 -47.36 -6.44
N GLY A 751 16.92 -47.64 -7.74
CA GLY A 751 16.82 -46.62 -8.79
C GLY A 751 17.98 -45.62 -8.69
N CYS A 752 18.58 -45.25 -9.82
CA CYS A 752 19.84 -44.50 -9.89
C CYS A 752 19.93 -43.17 -9.11
N PHE A 753 18.80 -42.60 -8.65
CA PHE A 753 18.77 -41.31 -7.96
C PHE A 753 19.48 -41.31 -6.58
N ASN A 754 19.49 -42.42 -5.85
CA ASN A 754 20.07 -42.46 -4.49
C ASN A 754 21.56 -42.84 -4.45
N PHE A 755 22.13 -43.39 -5.53
CA PHE A 755 23.48 -43.95 -5.49
C PHE A 755 24.58 -42.90 -5.63
N LEU A 756 24.33 -41.82 -6.38
CA LEU A 756 25.33 -40.77 -6.66
C LEU A 756 25.58 -39.82 -5.48
N TYR A 757 24.73 -39.82 -4.45
CA TYR A 757 24.86 -38.94 -3.27
C TYR A 757 25.62 -39.57 -2.09
N TYR A 758 25.92 -40.88 -2.11
CA TYR A 758 26.50 -41.60 -0.96
C TYR A 758 27.93 -42.13 -1.15
N CYS A 759 28.58 -41.90 -2.30
CA CYS A 759 30.01 -42.21 -2.45
C CYS A 759 30.82 -40.91 -2.60
N PRO A 760 31.57 -40.49 -1.57
CA PRO A 760 32.66 -39.54 -1.78
C PRO A 760 33.68 -40.20 -2.70
N LEU A 761 34.14 -39.45 -3.70
CA LEU A 761 35.30 -39.80 -4.51
C LEU A 761 36.52 -39.99 -3.58
N SER A 762 36.93 -41.24 -3.40
CA SER A 762 38.30 -41.62 -3.03
C SER A 762 38.67 -42.88 -3.79
#